data_AF-A0A8T6FUV9-F1
#
_entry.id   AF-A0A8T6FUV9-F1
#
_cell.length_a   1.000
_cell.length_b   1.000
_cell.length_c   1.000
_cell.angle_alpha   90.00
_cell.angle_beta   90.00
_cell.angle_gamma   90.00
#
_symmetry.space_group_name_H-M   'P 1'
#
loop_
_entity.id
_entity.type
_entity.pdbx_description
1 polymer ?
#
loop_
_entity_poly.entity_id
_entity_poly.type
_entity_poly.pdbx_seq_one_letter_code
_entity_poly.pdbx_strand_id
1 'polypeptide(L)'
;MMPDVRHRGRLPLRARHISPALLAALAALLLAAGLAPSIPSEASDEASEGETITTVLHPGWNMAGWVGPAAPTSELFDAIPALRQVSAWDAEAKAYQRATRNRYAELPTLAPGMGLWLRLGGDTTVEWSRQVRPDGFVVRMEPGANMVAIAADGGVTSVRRVATSAHRWNPAMQRFESYEFGDATLGIGDALWIRAPAAVNWRQPGTPDHALVFLGDVPVETRAAILAQYERVKDFFVERFGIVTPGPLQYIAPDVELLRNVYVPELDFAFSSTGTYCHTSISSRVSKRVLACTYPNTSSGRDVFGPEFSLVPEFAENLRFHLPSAWRWLGSLPAVPMPHWLVGAAGLYAETAYAEASEPLDRRWRANALVDGRRVTVALSELETVETSGVIIPLSPEERRVAFFAIEHLLRIGGEPALFEYLRQLRQTADWRGTFATVFGIAVEDFYASFEAYRAEAFPPLPHLVDDLEEPVLVMLDGVPKQDGEAIREEFEAVRRFFASRFEATTEFTMFVAPNAESIQAELVRPYVPTDCWLAPSWGVVDLPLDLCTDAPGGFDYMYYLGVRNELSIHHVTSVPRWFNEGSELYVRAAYAAHTGRTSYIDYRDRAVSAAGRSLDPLETATIFDSIAFPGGALGFLAVEWLAEYAGEPALFEYYRVLPSSTSHDDAFEQAFGLTIEDFYERFEAYRATLQ
;
A
#
# COMPACT_ATOMS: atom_id res chain seq x y z
N MET A 1 -5.75 -51.37 40.91
CA MET A 1 -5.75 -52.25 39.73
C MET A 1 -5.58 -51.33 38.51
N MET A 2 -4.35 -51.17 38.05
CA MET A 2 -3.97 -50.32 36.92
C MET A 2 -3.74 -51.20 35.68
N PRO A 3 -4.13 -50.81 34.46
CA PRO A 3 -3.68 -51.48 33.27
C PRO A 3 -2.42 -50.84 32.66
N ASP A 4 -1.53 -51.76 32.35
CA ASP A 4 -0.20 -51.76 31.77
C ASP A 4 -0.13 -51.12 30.35
N VAL A 5 0.86 -50.25 30.15
CA VAL A 5 1.16 -49.57 28.88
C VAL A 5 2.16 -50.43 28.09
N ARG A 6 1.74 -51.03 26.98
CA ARG A 6 2.62 -51.78 26.07
C ARG A 6 3.11 -50.92 24.90
N HIS A 7 4.42 -50.91 24.73
CA HIS A 7 5.18 -50.38 23.60
C HIS A 7 4.72 -50.93 22.24
N ARG A 8 4.48 -50.05 21.26
CA ARG A 8 4.36 -50.40 19.83
C ARG A 8 5.74 -50.40 19.17
N GLY A 9 6.11 -51.55 18.60
CA GLY A 9 7.33 -51.75 17.81
C GLY A 9 7.24 -51.10 16.43
N ARG A 10 8.38 -50.61 15.94
CA ARG A 10 8.59 -50.12 14.57
C ARG A 10 8.66 -51.32 13.60
N LEU A 11 7.87 -51.28 12.52
CA LEU A 11 7.98 -52.19 11.38
C LEU A 11 9.05 -51.67 10.39
N PRO A 12 9.92 -52.53 9.83
CA PRO A 12 10.84 -52.13 8.77
C PRO A 12 10.11 -52.07 7.42
N LEU A 13 10.15 -50.90 6.77
CA LEU A 13 9.73 -50.71 5.39
C LEU A 13 10.67 -51.50 4.46
N ARG A 14 10.19 -52.62 3.92
CA ARG A 14 10.82 -53.30 2.79
C ARG A 14 10.49 -52.53 1.51
N ALA A 15 11.51 -51.92 0.91
CA ALA A 15 11.43 -51.35 -0.43
C ALA A 15 11.01 -52.44 -1.43
N ARG A 16 9.81 -52.31 -2.00
CA ARG A 16 9.38 -53.13 -3.13
C ARG A 16 10.10 -52.63 -4.37
N HIS A 17 10.69 -53.56 -5.12
CA HIS A 17 11.36 -53.31 -6.39
C HIS A 17 10.47 -52.49 -7.34
N ILE A 18 10.92 -51.29 -7.67
CA ILE A 18 10.34 -50.49 -8.74
C ILE A 18 10.63 -51.21 -10.05
N SER A 19 9.58 -51.52 -10.81
CA SER A 19 9.68 -52.19 -12.09
C SER A 19 10.56 -51.36 -13.06
N PRO A 20 11.52 -51.97 -13.77
CA PRO A 20 12.30 -51.30 -14.82
C PRO A 20 11.43 -50.65 -15.89
N ALA A 21 10.20 -51.16 -16.10
CA ALA A 21 9.24 -50.57 -17.03
C ALA A 21 8.69 -49.23 -16.53
N LEU A 22 8.55 -49.04 -15.22
CA LEU A 22 8.13 -47.76 -14.64
C LEU A 22 9.25 -46.71 -14.76
N LEU A 23 10.51 -47.13 -14.57
CA LEU A 23 11.69 -46.27 -14.80
C LEU A 23 11.85 -45.90 -16.27
N ALA A 24 11.61 -46.84 -17.20
CA ALA A 24 11.64 -46.56 -18.63
C ALA A 24 10.49 -45.64 -19.07
N ALA A 25 9.29 -45.80 -18.50
CA ALA A 25 8.16 -44.91 -18.76
C ALA A 25 8.39 -43.49 -18.21
N LEU A 26 8.99 -43.36 -17.00
CA LEU A 26 9.40 -42.06 -16.45
C LEU A 26 10.50 -41.40 -17.28
N ALA A 27 11.48 -42.17 -17.76
CA ALA A 27 12.53 -41.65 -18.63
C ALA A 27 11.97 -41.19 -19.99
N ALA A 28 11.00 -41.93 -20.56
CA ALA A 28 10.33 -41.54 -21.79
C ALA A 28 9.43 -40.30 -21.61
N LEU A 29 8.77 -40.15 -20.46
CA LEU A 29 7.98 -38.95 -20.13
C LEU A 29 8.87 -37.72 -19.96
N LEU A 30 10.04 -37.88 -19.32
CA LEU A 30 11.04 -36.82 -19.16
C LEU A 30 11.70 -36.43 -20.49
N LEU A 31 11.89 -37.37 -21.41
CA LEU A 31 12.40 -37.10 -22.77
C LEU A 31 11.34 -36.43 -23.67
N ALA A 32 10.05 -36.75 -23.49
CA ALA A 32 8.96 -36.11 -24.24
C ALA A 32 8.63 -34.70 -23.74
N ALA A 33 8.84 -34.41 -22.45
CA ALA A 33 8.71 -33.07 -21.88
C ALA A 33 9.85 -32.11 -22.30
N GLY A 34 10.96 -32.64 -22.85
CA GLY A 34 12.10 -31.86 -23.36
C GLY A 34 11.89 -31.21 -24.73
N LEU A 35 10.70 -31.29 -25.32
CA LEU A 35 10.34 -30.66 -26.61
C LEU A 35 9.46 -29.40 -26.46
N ALA A 36 9.36 -28.82 -25.26
CA ALA A 36 8.89 -27.45 -25.13
C ALA A 36 9.85 -26.52 -25.90
N PRO A 37 9.36 -25.47 -26.58
CA PRO A 37 10.25 -24.46 -27.17
C PRO A 37 11.16 -23.96 -26.05
N SER A 38 12.46 -24.16 -26.22
CA SER A 38 13.48 -23.68 -25.31
C SER A 38 13.28 -22.17 -25.15
N ILE A 39 12.70 -21.77 -24.01
CA ILE A 39 12.93 -20.44 -23.46
C ILE A 39 14.46 -20.34 -23.39
N PRO A 40 15.09 -19.28 -23.94
CA PRO A 40 16.54 -19.13 -23.94
C PRO A 40 17.02 -19.07 -22.48
N SER A 41 17.35 -20.26 -21.97
CA SER A 41 18.02 -20.50 -20.70
C SER A 41 19.49 -20.23 -20.96
N GLU A 42 20.09 -19.42 -20.08
CA GLU A 42 21.49 -18.98 -20.14
C GLU A 42 21.77 -18.00 -21.29
N ALA A 43 21.31 -16.76 -21.12
CA ALA A 43 22.18 -15.62 -21.43
C ALA A 43 23.40 -15.77 -20.51
N SER A 44 24.44 -16.41 -21.05
CA SER A 44 25.80 -16.32 -20.55
C SER A 44 26.13 -14.85 -20.33
N ASP A 45 26.89 -14.53 -19.27
CA ASP A 45 27.52 -13.23 -19.03
C ASP A 45 28.60 -12.95 -20.10
N GLU A 46 28.31 -13.19 -21.39
CA GLU A 46 28.89 -12.38 -22.45
C GLU A 46 28.35 -10.98 -22.20
N ALA A 47 29.10 -10.21 -21.39
CA ALA A 47 28.90 -8.79 -21.22
C ALA A 47 28.78 -8.21 -22.63
N SER A 48 27.53 -7.98 -23.06
CA SER A 48 27.24 -7.45 -24.38
C SER A 48 28.17 -6.27 -24.57
N GLU A 49 29.10 -6.35 -25.51
CA GLU A 49 30.05 -5.28 -25.76
C GLU A 49 29.23 -4.00 -25.88
N GLY A 50 29.28 -3.17 -24.83
CA GLY A 50 28.34 -2.06 -24.70
C GLY A 50 28.45 -1.18 -25.92
N GLU A 51 27.33 -0.64 -26.39
CA GLU A 51 27.31 0.24 -27.56
C GLU A 51 28.39 1.32 -27.42
N THR A 52 29.22 1.48 -28.44
CA THR A 52 30.29 2.50 -28.45
C THR A 52 29.94 3.60 -29.42
N ILE A 53 30.16 4.84 -29.00
CA ILE A 53 30.04 6.02 -29.88
C ILE A 53 31.42 6.59 -30.14
N THR A 54 31.59 7.21 -31.30
CA THR A 54 32.82 7.92 -31.66
C THR A 54 32.51 9.39 -31.93
N THR A 55 33.16 10.29 -31.20
CA THR A 55 33.05 11.74 -31.37
C THR A 55 34.31 12.29 -32.00
N VAL A 56 34.18 13.10 -33.06
CA VAL A 56 35.30 13.79 -33.69
C VAL A 56 35.56 15.11 -32.97
N LEU A 57 36.76 15.28 -32.44
CA LEU A 57 37.21 16.47 -31.73
C LEU A 57 38.16 17.28 -32.61
N HIS A 58 37.92 18.59 -32.73
CA HIS A 58 38.75 19.50 -33.52
C HIS A 58 39.81 20.19 -32.67
N PRO A 59 40.92 20.68 -33.26
CA PRO A 59 41.85 21.57 -32.56
C PRO A 59 41.12 22.76 -31.91
N GLY A 60 41.48 23.11 -30.67
CA GLY A 60 40.83 24.19 -29.93
C GLY A 60 39.72 23.70 -28.99
N TRP A 61 38.63 24.46 -28.89
CA TRP A 61 37.52 24.14 -27.98
C TRP A 61 36.50 23.21 -28.64
N ASN A 62 36.01 22.25 -27.87
CA ASN A 62 34.96 21.31 -28.25
C ASN A 62 33.95 21.22 -27.12
N MET A 63 32.72 20.85 -27.48
CA MET A 63 31.67 20.51 -26.53
C MET A 63 31.25 19.08 -26.79
N ALA A 64 31.26 18.24 -25.76
CA ALA A 64 30.88 16.84 -25.88
C ALA A 64 30.18 16.38 -24.60
N GLY A 65 29.27 15.44 -24.72
CA GLY A 65 28.54 14.86 -23.60
C GLY A 65 29.19 13.61 -23.05
N TRP A 66 29.27 13.48 -21.72
CA TRP A 66 29.59 12.21 -21.07
C TRP A 66 28.34 11.35 -20.92
N VAL A 67 28.26 10.26 -21.70
CA VAL A 67 27.13 9.32 -21.73
C VAL A 67 27.50 7.92 -21.23
N GLY A 68 28.76 7.73 -20.82
CA GLY A 68 29.25 6.49 -20.24
C GLY A 68 28.94 6.37 -18.74
N PRO A 69 29.33 5.27 -18.10
CA PRO A 69 29.26 5.13 -16.64
C PRO A 69 30.10 6.21 -15.93
N ALA A 70 29.87 6.41 -14.63
CA ALA A 70 30.69 7.33 -13.85
C ALA A 70 32.16 6.89 -13.89
N ALA A 71 33.08 7.82 -14.19
CA ALA A 71 34.50 7.52 -14.37
C ALA A 71 35.39 8.63 -13.80
N PRO A 72 36.59 8.33 -13.28
CA PRO A 72 37.53 9.36 -12.89
C PRO A 72 37.98 10.19 -14.10
N THR A 73 38.13 11.49 -13.92
CA THR A 73 38.49 12.39 -15.03
C THR A 73 39.86 12.10 -15.65
N SER A 74 40.73 11.37 -14.94
CA SER A 74 42.00 10.87 -15.49
C SER A 74 41.81 9.96 -16.70
N GLU A 75 40.78 9.11 -16.72
CA GLU A 75 40.52 8.20 -17.84
C GLU A 75 40.27 8.96 -19.15
N LEU A 76 39.65 10.15 -19.08
CA LEU A 76 39.44 11.00 -20.24
C LEU A 76 40.76 11.56 -20.81
N PHE A 77 41.72 11.90 -19.94
CA PHE A 77 43.04 12.36 -20.37
C PHE A 77 43.89 11.22 -20.94
N ASP A 78 43.68 9.99 -20.47
CA ASP A 78 44.37 8.81 -20.99
C ASP A 78 43.78 8.41 -22.35
N ALA A 79 42.46 8.46 -22.51
CA ALA A 79 41.77 8.20 -23.77
C ALA A 79 42.05 9.27 -24.85
N ILE A 80 42.31 10.52 -24.46
CA ILE A 80 42.56 11.63 -25.39
C ILE A 80 43.92 12.27 -25.06
N PRO A 81 45.05 11.73 -25.56
CA PRO A 81 46.39 12.26 -25.27
C PRO A 81 46.56 13.76 -25.58
N ALA A 82 45.89 14.26 -26.62
CA ALA A 82 45.93 15.66 -27.04
C ALA A 82 45.12 16.62 -26.13
N LEU A 83 44.31 16.11 -25.21
CA LEU A 83 43.48 16.92 -24.31
C LEU A 83 44.37 17.69 -23.32
N ARG A 84 44.19 19.01 -23.29
CA ARG A 84 44.92 19.91 -22.39
C ARG A 84 44.10 20.27 -21.16
N GLN A 85 42.80 20.46 -21.35
CA GLN A 85 41.88 20.88 -20.31
C GLN A 85 40.49 20.30 -20.59
N VAL A 86 39.81 19.86 -19.53
CA VAL A 86 38.37 19.59 -19.52
C VAL A 86 37.74 20.48 -18.47
N SER A 87 36.57 21.02 -18.77
CA SER A 87 35.75 21.74 -17.80
C SER A 87 34.32 21.22 -17.85
N ALA A 88 33.66 21.09 -16.71
CA ALA A 88 32.23 20.83 -16.60
C ALA A 88 31.56 22.07 -15.99
N TRP A 89 30.33 22.35 -16.39
CA TRP A 89 29.55 23.42 -15.77
C TRP A 89 28.79 22.87 -14.58
N ASP A 90 29.08 23.40 -13.40
CA ASP A 90 28.32 23.17 -12.18
C ASP A 90 27.19 24.20 -12.14
N ALA A 91 25.97 23.74 -12.39
CA ALA A 91 24.80 24.62 -12.50
C ALA A 91 24.37 25.17 -11.14
N GLU A 92 24.61 24.44 -10.05
CA GLU A 92 24.31 24.86 -8.68
C GLU A 92 25.30 25.94 -8.24
N ALA A 93 26.60 25.70 -8.41
CA ALA A 93 27.65 26.67 -8.09
C ALA A 93 27.76 27.81 -9.13
N LYS A 94 27.08 27.69 -10.28
CA LYS A 94 27.16 28.59 -11.44
C LYS A 94 28.59 28.88 -11.86
N ALA A 95 29.42 27.83 -11.88
CA ALA A 95 30.85 27.92 -12.12
C ALA A 95 31.36 26.74 -12.95
N TYR A 96 32.50 26.93 -13.61
CA TYR A 96 33.20 25.81 -14.24
C TYR A 96 34.09 25.08 -13.25
N GLN A 97 33.88 23.79 -13.12
CA GLN A 97 34.81 22.83 -12.51
C GLN A 97 35.84 22.42 -13.56
N ARG A 98 37.15 22.54 -13.27
CA ARG A 98 38.21 22.36 -14.28
C ARG A 98 39.21 21.27 -13.89
N ALA A 99 39.59 20.45 -14.86
CA ALA A 99 40.74 19.58 -14.73
C ALA A 99 41.73 19.81 -15.87
N THR A 100 43.01 19.68 -15.52
CA THR A 100 44.12 19.61 -16.47
C THR A 100 44.92 18.35 -16.19
N ARG A 101 45.76 17.92 -17.13
CA ARG A 101 46.60 16.73 -16.92
C ARG A 101 47.43 16.91 -15.63
N ASN A 102 47.34 15.95 -14.72
CA ASN A 102 47.96 15.95 -13.39
C ASN A 102 47.36 16.94 -12.35
N ARG A 103 46.21 17.58 -12.63
CA ARG A 103 45.44 18.39 -11.66
C ARG A 103 43.95 18.17 -11.85
N TYR A 104 43.39 17.24 -11.08
CA TYR A 104 41.98 16.79 -11.18
C TYR A 104 41.08 17.30 -10.04
N ALA A 105 41.63 18.05 -9.08
CA ALA A 105 40.96 18.33 -7.81
C ALA A 105 39.60 19.03 -7.94
N GLU A 106 39.42 19.91 -8.94
CA GLU A 106 38.17 20.64 -9.12
C GLU A 106 37.12 19.85 -9.93
N LEU A 107 37.52 18.83 -10.69
CA LEU A 107 36.64 17.93 -11.44
C LEU A 107 37.20 16.50 -11.32
N PRO A 108 36.93 15.79 -10.23
CA PRO A 108 37.52 14.47 -9.97
C PRO A 108 36.84 13.34 -10.76
N THR A 109 35.55 13.50 -11.07
CA THR A 109 34.71 12.44 -11.63
C THR A 109 33.82 12.99 -12.73
N LEU A 110 33.65 12.21 -13.80
CA LEU A 110 32.69 12.43 -14.86
C LEU A 110 31.42 11.66 -14.53
N ALA A 111 30.28 12.34 -14.53
CA ALA A 111 28.97 11.73 -14.27
C ALA A 111 28.17 11.60 -15.58
N PRO A 112 27.37 10.53 -15.74
CA PRO A 112 26.44 10.43 -16.88
C PRO A 112 25.56 11.68 -16.99
N GLY A 113 25.38 12.20 -18.19
CA GLY A 113 24.61 13.41 -18.43
C GLY A 113 25.38 14.73 -18.33
N MET A 114 26.63 14.69 -17.88
CA MET A 114 27.48 15.86 -17.78
C MET A 114 27.92 16.35 -19.16
N GLY A 115 27.64 17.62 -19.49
CA GLY A 115 28.25 18.28 -20.63
C GLY A 115 29.70 18.66 -20.31
N LEU A 116 30.60 18.46 -21.27
CA LEU A 116 32.04 18.72 -21.15
C LEU A 116 32.49 19.79 -22.14
N TRP A 117 33.36 20.67 -21.66
CA TRP A 117 34.04 21.71 -22.41
C TRP A 117 35.52 21.35 -22.54
N LEU A 118 35.92 20.86 -23.70
CA LEU A 118 37.21 20.22 -23.94
C LEU A 118 38.13 21.14 -24.73
N ARG A 119 39.37 21.33 -24.26
CA ARG A 119 40.42 22.04 -25.01
C ARG A 119 41.45 21.05 -25.53
N LEU A 120 41.46 20.85 -26.84
CA LEU A 120 42.47 20.04 -27.52
C LEU A 120 43.66 20.91 -27.94
N GLY A 121 44.87 20.39 -27.73
CA GLY A 121 46.08 20.92 -28.33
C GLY A 121 46.41 20.24 -29.67
N GLY A 122 47.44 20.74 -30.35
CA GLY A 122 47.81 20.24 -31.68
C GLY A 122 47.01 20.90 -32.81
N ASP A 123 47.20 20.39 -34.02
CA ASP A 123 46.63 20.87 -35.28
C ASP A 123 45.81 19.81 -36.01
N THR A 124 45.71 18.60 -35.46
CA THR A 124 44.94 17.47 -36.02
C THR A 124 43.67 17.20 -35.22
N THR A 125 42.63 16.74 -35.91
CA THR A 125 41.43 16.18 -35.27
C THR A 125 41.74 14.88 -34.53
N VAL A 126 40.97 14.59 -33.49
CA VAL A 126 41.07 13.33 -32.71
C VAL A 126 39.71 12.64 -32.71
N GLU A 127 39.68 11.36 -33.06
CA GLU A 127 38.51 10.52 -32.87
C GLU A 127 38.53 9.94 -31.45
N TRP A 128 37.45 10.15 -30.72
CA TRP A 128 37.30 9.70 -29.34
C TRP A 128 36.12 8.73 -29.22
N SER A 129 36.44 7.45 -29.07
CA SER A 129 35.46 6.39 -28.84
C SER A 129 35.26 6.13 -27.35
N ARG A 130 34.00 5.92 -26.94
CA ARG A 130 33.64 5.59 -25.55
C ARG A 130 32.38 4.72 -25.50
N GLN A 131 32.25 3.94 -24.43
CA GLN A 131 31.04 3.19 -24.15
C GLN A 131 29.89 4.13 -23.80
N VAL A 132 28.72 3.84 -24.34
CA VAL A 132 27.43 4.41 -23.97
C VAL A 132 26.84 3.54 -22.88
N ARG A 133 26.25 4.18 -21.87
CA ARG A 133 25.45 3.45 -20.90
C ARG A 133 24.17 2.93 -21.59
N PRO A 134 23.85 1.63 -21.50
CA PRO A 134 22.68 1.06 -22.18
C PRO A 134 21.36 1.60 -21.61
N ASP A 135 21.37 2.06 -20.35
CA ASP A 135 20.23 2.72 -19.74
C ASP A 135 20.43 4.24 -19.83
N GLY A 136 19.46 4.92 -20.46
CA GLY A 136 19.35 6.37 -20.41
C GLY A 136 19.38 6.92 -18.98
N PHE A 137 19.57 8.24 -18.86
CA PHE A 137 19.75 8.89 -17.57
C PHE A 137 18.86 10.13 -17.42
N VAL A 138 18.65 10.53 -16.17
CA VAL A 138 18.02 11.81 -15.80
C VAL A 138 19.10 12.84 -15.62
N VAL A 139 18.91 14.01 -16.23
CA VAL A 139 19.75 15.17 -15.98
C VAL A 139 18.97 16.15 -15.12
N ARG A 140 19.49 16.41 -13.92
CA ARG A 140 18.99 17.51 -13.10
C ARG A 140 19.50 18.84 -13.68
N MET A 141 18.58 19.73 -13.97
CA MET A 141 18.88 21.09 -14.43
C MET A 141 18.50 22.07 -13.33
N GLU A 142 19.35 23.09 -13.13
CA GLU A 142 19.09 24.19 -12.21
C GLU A 142 18.52 25.41 -12.97
N PRO A 143 17.83 26.34 -12.30
CA PRO A 143 17.36 27.56 -12.93
C PRO A 143 18.52 28.36 -13.55
N GLY A 144 18.40 28.67 -14.84
CA GLY A 144 19.43 29.33 -15.61
C GLY A 144 20.17 28.36 -16.53
N ALA A 145 21.48 28.56 -16.69
CA ALA A 145 22.27 27.87 -17.71
C ALA A 145 22.77 26.51 -17.19
N ASN A 146 22.67 25.49 -18.04
CA ASN A 146 23.08 24.11 -17.78
C ASN A 146 23.86 23.59 -19.00
N MET A 147 24.88 22.77 -18.78
CA MET A 147 25.64 22.12 -19.85
C MET A 147 25.46 20.61 -19.73
N VAL A 148 24.77 20.00 -20.68
CA VAL A 148 24.24 18.63 -20.56
C VAL A 148 24.66 17.77 -21.75
N ALA A 149 24.90 16.49 -21.51
CA ALA A 149 25.11 15.49 -22.56
C ALA A 149 23.79 15.08 -23.21
N ILE A 150 23.83 14.48 -24.39
CA ILE A 150 22.66 13.90 -25.09
C ILE A 150 22.80 12.37 -25.15
N ALA A 151 21.82 11.64 -24.58
CA ALA A 151 21.87 10.18 -24.41
C ALA A 151 21.32 9.34 -25.57
N ALA A 152 20.57 9.96 -26.49
CA ALA A 152 19.89 9.25 -27.57
C ALA A 152 19.88 10.08 -28.86
N ASP A 153 19.89 9.39 -29.99
CA ASP A 153 19.75 10.01 -31.30
C ASP A 153 18.34 10.60 -31.47
N GLY A 154 18.28 11.79 -32.06
CA GLY A 154 17.03 12.43 -32.45
C GLY A 154 16.88 13.86 -31.97
N GLY A 155 15.82 14.51 -32.43
CA GLY A 155 15.47 15.86 -31.98
C GLY A 155 15.04 15.82 -30.52
N VAL A 156 15.57 16.73 -29.71
CA VAL A 156 15.26 16.79 -28.27
C VAL A 156 13.90 17.46 -28.03
N THR A 157 12.83 16.86 -28.55
CA THR A 157 11.48 17.42 -28.53
C THR A 157 10.93 17.55 -27.11
N SER A 158 11.35 16.67 -26.19
CA SER A 158 10.96 16.74 -24.77
C SER A 158 11.56 17.95 -24.04
N VAL A 159 12.70 18.50 -24.50
CA VAL A 159 13.35 19.65 -23.84
C VAL A 159 12.51 20.92 -23.93
N ARG A 160 11.64 21.05 -24.92
CA ARG A 160 10.80 22.24 -25.06
C ARG A 160 9.89 22.47 -23.84
N ARG A 161 9.57 21.42 -23.08
CA ARG A 161 8.81 21.53 -21.83
C ARG A 161 9.64 22.10 -20.68
N VAL A 162 10.97 21.94 -20.73
CA VAL A 162 11.89 22.16 -19.60
C VAL A 162 12.94 23.25 -19.87
N ALA A 163 12.99 23.83 -21.07
CA ALA A 163 13.97 24.84 -21.45
C ALA A 163 13.39 26.00 -22.26
N THR A 164 13.95 27.19 -22.05
CA THR A 164 13.61 28.41 -22.79
C THR A 164 14.47 28.63 -24.04
N SER A 165 15.69 28.09 -24.05
CA SER A 165 16.63 28.22 -25.17
C SER A 165 17.71 27.14 -25.08
N ALA A 166 18.22 26.70 -26.24
CA ALA A 166 19.37 25.81 -26.30
C ALA A 166 20.41 26.31 -27.32
N HIS A 167 21.68 26.04 -27.04
CA HIS A 167 22.79 26.36 -27.93
C HIS A 167 23.72 25.16 -28.04
N ARG A 168 24.24 24.92 -29.24
CA ARG A 168 25.30 23.94 -29.48
C ARG A 168 26.60 24.65 -29.83
N TRP A 169 27.73 23.98 -29.62
CA TRP A 169 29.02 24.48 -30.06
C TRP A 169 29.36 23.91 -31.43
N ASN A 170 29.74 24.76 -32.37
CA ASN A 170 30.29 24.32 -33.64
C ASN A 170 31.83 24.27 -33.51
N PRO A 171 32.44 23.08 -33.38
CA PRO A 171 33.88 22.97 -33.17
C PRO A 171 34.70 23.35 -34.41
N ALA A 172 34.15 23.22 -35.62
CA ALA A 172 34.85 23.65 -36.84
C ALA A 172 34.92 25.19 -36.95
N MET A 173 33.85 25.89 -36.54
CA MET A 173 33.78 27.35 -36.59
C MET A 173 34.16 28.04 -35.27
N GLN A 174 34.41 27.28 -34.21
CA GLN A 174 34.72 27.79 -32.86
C GLN A 174 33.71 28.85 -32.37
N ARG A 175 32.41 28.57 -32.52
CA ARG A 175 31.32 29.48 -32.08
C ARG A 175 30.08 28.73 -31.62
N PHE A 176 29.27 29.39 -30.79
CA PHE A 176 27.95 28.90 -30.43
C PHE A 176 26.94 29.13 -31.57
N GLU A 177 26.03 28.18 -31.74
CA GLU A 177 24.88 28.24 -32.63
C GLU A 177 23.62 28.02 -31.81
N SER A 178 22.56 28.78 -32.11
CA SER A 178 21.23 28.51 -31.54
C SER A 178 20.76 27.14 -32.01
N TYR A 179 20.20 26.36 -31.10
CA TYR A 179 19.59 25.07 -31.40
C TYR A 179 18.07 25.23 -31.30
N GLU A 180 17.37 25.06 -32.42
CA GLU A 180 15.90 25.02 -32.45
C GLU A 180 15.43 23.59 -32.14
N PHE A 181 14.56 23.47 -31.14
CA PHE A 181 14.07 22.17 -30.67
C PHE A 181 13.27 21.47 -31.77
N GLY A 182 13.80 20.36 -32.29
CA GLY A 182 13.15 19.52 -33.29
C GLY A 182 13.70 19.64 -34.72
N ASP A 183 14.49 20.66 -35.02
CA ASP A 183 14.93 20.95 -36.41
C ASP A 183 16.29 20.34 -36.78
N ALA A 184 17.13 20.03 -35.80
CA ALA A 184 18.42 19.40 -36.01
C ALA A 184 18.56 18.10 -35.19
N THR A 185 19.04 17.05 -35.85
CA THR A 185 19.41 15.79 -35.20
C THR A 185 20.65 16.01 -34.35
N LEU A 186 20.52 15.82 -33.04
CA LEU A 186 21.67 15.62 -32.16
C LEU A 186 21.97 14.13 -32.11
N GLY A 187 23.25 13.80 -32.07
CA GLY A 187 23.72 12.44 -31.89
C GLY A 187 23.96 12.12 -30.42
N ILE A 188 23.97 10.83 -30.10
CA ILE A 188 24.44 10.35 -28.79
C ILE A 188 25.85 10.88 -28.51
N GLY A 189 26.03 11.46 -27.34
CA GLY A 189 27.31 12.03 -26.91
C GLY A 189 27.57 13.46 -27.36
N ASP A 190 26.63 14.10 -28.06
CA ASP A 190 26.63 15.56 -28.20
C ASP A 190 26.39 16.22 -26.83
N ALA A 191 26.66 17.53 -26.76
CA ALA A 191 26.31 18.34 -25.60
C ALA A 191 25.61 19.62 -26.01
N LEU A 192 24.77 20.14 -25.10
CA LEU A 192 24.01 21.38 -25.26
C LEU A 192 24.23 22.30 -24.07
N TRP A 193 24.22 23.60 -24.36
CA TRP A 193 23.92 24.63 -23.39
C TRP A 193 22.42 24.88 -23.35
N ILE A 194 21.77 24.53 -22.26
CA ILE A 194 20.33 24.65 -22.07
C ILE A 194 20.04 25.70 -21.00
N ARG A 195 19.10 26.60 -21.26
CA ARG A 195 18.57 27.49 -20.23
C ARG A 195 17.24 26.95 -19.70
N ALA A 196 17.20 26.55 -18.44
CA ALA A 196 15.98 26.09 -17.77
C ALA A 196 15.34 27.24 -16.97
N PRO A 197 13.99 27.41 -17.02
CA PRO A 197 13.30 28.45 -16.27
C PRO A 197 13.17 28.12 -14.77
N ALA A 198 13.24 26.84 -14.41
CA ALA A 198 13.13 26.32 -13.05
C ALA A 198 14.02 25.08 -12.88
N ALA A 199 14.22 24.64 -11.64
CA ALA A 199 14.87 23.37 -11.37
C ALA A 199 13.99 22.24 -11.88
N VAL A 200 14.57 21.30 -12.64
CA VAL A 200 13.80 20.21 -13.24
C VAL A 200 14.68 19.00 -13.51
N ASN A 201 14.12 17.82 -13.27
CA ASN A 201 14.71 16.55 -13.66
C ASN A 201 14.26 16.21 -15.07
N TRP A 202 15.19 16.25 -16.03
CA TRP A 202 14.90 15.97 -17.42
C TRP A 202 15.34 14.55 -17.79
N ARG A 203 14.36 13.67 -18.05
CA ARG A 203 14.61 12.32 -18.60
C ARG A 203 14.96 12.42 -20.08
N GLN A 204 16.14 11.90 -20.42
CA GLN A 204 16.57 11.84 -21.81
C GLN A 204 15.99 10.61 -22.53
N PRO A 205 15.74 10.71 -23.85
CA PRO A 205 15.34 9.56 -24.66
C PRO A 205 16.40 8.45 -24.59
N GLY A 206 16.04 7.22 -24.94
CA GLY A 206 16.94 6.05 -24.84
C GLY A 206 16.97 5.39 -23.45
N THR A 207 16.29 5.96 -22.47
CA THR A 207 15.93 5.22 -21.26
C THR A 207 14.99 4.09 -21.65
N PRO A 208 15.34 2.80 -21.49
CA PRO A 208 14.44 1.70 -21.84
C PRO A 208 13.11 1.89 -21.12
N ASP A 209 12.02 1.96 -21.89
CA ASP A 209 10.68 1.95 -21.32
C ASP A 209 10.43 0.58 -20.69
N HIS A 210 9.65 0.55 -19.60
CA HIS A 210 9.21 -0.74 -19.08
C HIS A 210 8.36 -1.39 -20.15
N ALA A 211 8.67 -2.64 -20.46
CA ALA A 211 7.84 -3.41 -21.34
C ALA A 211 6.53 -3.74 -20.62
N LEU A 212 5.42 -3.18 -21.13
CA LEU A 212 4.08 -3.61 -20.78
C LEU A 212 3.64 -4.67 -21.81
N VAL A 213 3.39 -5.89 -21.33
CA VAL A 213 2.90 -7.00 -22.14
C VAL A 213 1.44 -7.23 -21.82
N PHE A 214 0.56 -6.83 -22.75
CA PHE A 214 -0.86 -7.10 -22.65
C PHE A 214 -1.17 -8.52 -23.12
N LEU A 215 -1.65 -9.37 -22.22
CA LEU A 215 -2.07 -10.74 -22.48
C LEU A 215 -3.55 -10.79 -22.82
N GLY A 216 -3.92 -11.59 -23.81
CA GLY A 216 -5.31 -11.74 -24.27
C GLY A 216 -5.92 -10.47 -24.88
N ASP A 217 -7.25 -10.45 -24.93
CA ASP A 217 -8.03 -9.42 -25.62
C ASP A 217 -8.33 -8.21 -24.70
N VAL A 218 -7.29 -7.52 -24.23
CA VAL A 218 -7.46 -6.21 -23.58
C VAL A 218 -7.92 -5.19 -24.63
N PRO A 219 -9.07 -4.51 -24.44
CA PRO A 219 -9.59 -3.53 -25.41
C PRO A 219 -8.57 -2.44 -25.75
N VAL A 220 -8.56 -1.97 -27.00
CA VAL A 220 -7.57 -1.00 -27.50
C VAL A 220 -7.61 0.31 -26.72
N GLU A 221 -8.81 0.77 -26.38
CA GLU A 221 -9.05 1.96 -25.58
C GLU A 221 -8.47 1.80 -24.17
N THR A 222 -8.63 0.62 -23.56
CA THR A 222 -8.05 0.29 -22.25
C THR A 222 -6.53 0.24 -22.33
N ARG A 223 -5.94 -0.39 -23.36
CA ARG A 223 -4.47 -0.39 -23.56
C ARG A 223 -3.93 1.03 -23.69
N ALA A 224 -4.58 1.87 -24.49
CA ALA A 224 -4.19 3.26 -24.68
C ALA A 224 -4.29 4.08 -23.38
N ALA A 225 -5.35 3.88 -22.58
CA ALA A 225 -5.51 4.53 -21.29
C ALA A 225 -4.42 4.11 -20.29
N ILE A 226 -4.10 2.82 -20.24
CA ILE A 226 -3.05 2.28 -19.38
C ILE A 226 -1.67 2.83 -19.79
N LEU A 227 -1.35 2.82 -21.08
CA LEU A 227 -0.10 3.39 -21.59
C LEU A 227 0.00 4.88 -21.29
N ALA A 228 -1.07 5.64 -21.51
CA ALA A 228 -1.09 7.07 -21.21
C ALA A 228 -0.90 7.35 -19.71
N GLN A 229 -1.49 6.52 -18.85
CA GLN A 229 -1.28 6.63 -17.41
C GLN A 229 0.14 6.24 -17.00
N TYR A 230 0.65 5.15 -17.55
CA TYR A 230 2.02 4.70 -17.33
C TYR A 230 3.01 5.83 -17.64
N GLU A 231 2.83 6.53 -18.77
CA GLU A 231 3.63 7.71 -19.11
C GLU A 231 3.48 8.84 -18.09
N ARG A 232 2.26 9.15 -17.63
CA ARG A 232 2.03 10.18 -16.59
C ARG A 232 2.72 9.86 -15.26
N VAL A 233 2.60 8.61 -14.79
CA VAL A 233 3.26 8.17 -13.55
C VAL A 233 4.76 8.25 -13.69
N LYS A 234 5.31 7.75 -14.81
CA LYS A 234 6.73 7.82 -15.10
C LYS A 234 7.24 9.26 -15.13
N ASP A 235 6.57 10.15 -15.85
CA ASP A 235 6.92 11.57 -15.92
C ASP A 235 6.88 12.21 -14.53
N PHE A 236 5.88 11.93 -13.70
CA PHE A 236 5.82 12.41 -12.31
C PHE A 236 7.02 11.95 -11.48
N PHE A 237 7.36 10.66 -11.50
CA PHE A 237 8.48 10.14 -10.71
C PHE A 237 9.83 10.70 -11.19
N VAL A 238 9.99 10.89 -12.50
CA VAL A 238 11.16 11.57 -13.07
C VAL A 238 11.22 13.00 -12.58
N GLU A 239 10.17 13.78 -12.81
CA GLU A 239 10.14 15.22 -12.55
C GLU A 239 10.32 15.51 -11.06
N ARG A 240 9.54 14.82 -10.22
CA ARG A 240 9.51 15.04 -8.77
C ARG A 240 10.74 14.46 -8.07
N PHE A 241 11.12 13.23 -8.42
CA PHE A 241 12.09 12.46 -7.63
C PHE A 241 13.42 12.22 -8.35
N GLY A 242 13.54 12.60 -9.62
CA GLY A 242 14.76 12.36 -10.41
C GLY A 242 14.99 10.89 -10.71
N ILE A 243 13.93 10.08 -10.68
CA ILE A 243 14.01 8.63 -10.72
C ILE A 243 13.69 8.10 -12.11
N VAL A 244 14.61 7.28 -12.59
CA VAL A 244 14.46 6.46 -13.79
C VAL A 244 14.82 5.03 -13.43
N THR A 245 13.80 4.20 -13.28
CA THR A 245 13.98 2.75 -13.21
C THR A 245 13.65 2.15 -14.56
N PRO A 246 14.45 1.23 -15.09
CA PRO A 246 13.90 0.14 -15.88
C PRO A 246 13.21 -0.80 -14.90
N GLY A 247 11.91 -0.64 -14.68
CA GLY A 247 11.19 -1.57 -13.82
C GLY A 247 10.91 -2.89 -14.52
N PRO A 248 10.37 -3.86 -13.78
CA PRO A 248 10.15 -5.21 -14.27
C PRO A 248 9.20 -5.21 -15.47
N LEU A 249 9.34 -6.25 -16.30
CA LEU A 249 8.37 -6.59 -17.33
C LEU A 249 7.00 -6.74 -16.67
N GLN A 250 6.01 -5.96 -17.08
CA GLN A 250 4.67 -6.04 -16.50
C GLN A 250 3.73 -6.76 -17.45
N TYR A 251 3.12 -7.85 -16.97
CA TYR A 251 2.07 -8.55 -17.70
C TYR A 251 0.70 -8.07 -17.23
N ILE A 252 -0.12 -7.61 -18.17
CA ILE A 252 -1.47 -7.10 -17.91
C ILE A 252 -2.44 -8.00 -18.65
N ALA A 253 -3.30 -8.71 -17.92
CA ALA A 253 -4.31 -9.59 -18.49
C ALA A 253 -5.72 -9.17 -18.08
N PRO A 254 -6.76 -9.45 -18.89
CA PRO A 254 -8.14 -9.18 -18.50
C PRO A 254 -8.59 -10.05 -17.31
N ASP A 255 -8.07 -11.27 -17.20
CA ASP A 255 -8.41 -12.25 -16.17
C ASP A 255 -7.17 -12.99 -15.60
N VAL A 256 -7.38 -13.72 -14.50
CA VAL A 256 -6.33 -14.46 -13.79
C VAL A 256 -5.88 -15.72 -14.53
N GLU A 257 -6.74 -16.35 -15.33
CA GLU A 257 -6.42 -17.62 -16.00
C GLU A 257 -5.39 -17.40 -17.11
N LEU A 258 -5.46 -16.29 -17.83
CA LEU A 258 -4.42 -15.92 -18.81
C LEU A 258 -3.04 -15.73 -18.17
N LEU A 259 -2.97 -15.14 -16.98
CA LEU A 259 -1.71 -15.00 -16.24
C LEU A 259 -1.21 -16.34 -15.70
N ARG A 260 -2.11 -17.26 -15.35
CA ARG A 260 -1.79 -18.62 -14.94
C ARG A 260 -1.17 -19.41 -16.10
N ASN A 261 -1.77 -19.33 -17.29
CA ASN A 261 -1.32 -20.05 -18.48
C ASN A 261 0.10 -19.67 -18.95
N VAL A 262 0.55 -18.44 -18.68
CA VAL A 262 1.91 -18.00 -19.02
C VAL A 262 2.97 -18.50 -18.02
N TYR A 263 2.59 -18.97 -16.82
CA TYR A 263 3.53 -19.08 -15.69
C TYR A 263 3.46 -20.33 -14.78
N VAL A 264 2.71 -21.39 -15.07
CA VAL A 264 2.63 -22.56 -14.16
C VAL A 264 3.53 -23.70 -14.65
N PRO A 265 4.63 -24.02 -13.94
CA PRO A 265 4.55 -24.87 -12.73
C PRO A 265 5.10 -24.31 -11.41
N GLU A 266 5.74 -23.14 -11.37
CA GLU A 266 6.45 -22.66 -10.15
C GLU A 266 5.56 -21.86 -9.17
N LEU A 267 4.27 -21.69 -9.48
CA LEU A 267 3.31 -20.84 -8.74
C LEU A 267 2.29 -21.62 -7.91
N ASP A 268 2.71 -22.68 -7.23
CA ASP A 268 1.91 -23.38 -6.21
C ASP A 268 1.75 -22.56 -4.90
N PHE A 269 2.14 -21.27 -4.90
CA PHE A 269 1.76 -20.33 -3.85
C PHE A 269 0.25 -20.12 -3.92
N ALA A 270 -0.45 -20.62 -2.89
CA ALA A 270 -1.88 -20.56 -2.73
C ALA A 270 -2.44 -19.16 -3.06
N PHE A 271 -3.09 -19.02 -4.21
CA PHE A 271 -4.20 -18.09 -4.34
C PHE A 271 -5.26 -18.56 -3.35
N SER A 272 -5.14 -18.16 -2.07
CA SER A 272 -6.19 -18.40 -1.10
C SER A 272 -7.43 -17.70 -1.62
N SER A 273 -8.47 -18.46 -1.94
CA SER A 273 -9.72 -18.06 -2.58
C SER A 273 -10.55 -17.02 -1.82
N THR A 274 -10.03 -16.49 -0.71
CA THR A 274 -10.70 -15.55 0.19
C THR A 274 -10.00 -14.19 0.30
N GLY A 275 -8.80 -14.03 -0.26
CA GLY A 275 -8.02 -12.79 -0.17
C GLY A 275 -7.98 -12.03 -1.49
N THR A 276 -8.49 -10.81 -1.47
CA THR A 276 -8.48 -9.76 -2.51
C THR A 276 -7.06 -9.28 -2.89
N TYR A 277 -6.06 -10.17 -2.93
CA TYR A 277 -4.70 -9.83 -3.35
C TYR A 277 -4.64 -9.82 -4.88
N CYS A 278 -5.08 -8.70 -5.42
CA CYS A 278 -5.13 -8.38 -6.85
C CYS A 278 -3.74 -8.07 -7.46
N HIS A 279 -2.70 -8.25 -6.64
CA HIS A 279 -1.31 -7.95 -6.94
C HIS A 279 -0.46 -9.12 -6.47
N THR A 280 0.31 -9.72 -7.39
CA THR A 280 1.37 -10.66 -7.05
C THR A 280 2.61 -10.30 -7.86
N SER A 281 3.63 -9.74 -7.20
CA SER A 281 4.98 -9.73 -7.75
C SER A 281 5.59 -11.11 -7.53
N ILE A 282 6.05 -11.76 -8.60
CA ILE A 282 6.63 -13.12 -8.52
C ILE A 282 8.15 -13.04 -8.41
N SER A 283 8.74 -11.95 -8.91
CA SER A 283 10.16 -11.68 -8.80
C SER A 283 10.43 -10.20 -9.08
N SER A 284 11.65 -9.74 -8.78
CA SER A 284 12.13 -8.40 -9.14
C SER A 284 12.17 -8.11 -10.66
N ARG A 285 11.83 -9.10 -11.51
CA ARG A 285 11.88 -8.98 -12.98
C ARG A 285 10.50 -9.02 -13.63
N VAL A 286 9.46 -9.44 -12.91
CA VAL A 286 8.12 -9.64 -13.46
C VAL A 286 7.05 -9.15 -12.48
N SER A 287 6.22 -8.21 -12.94
CA SER A 287 4.97 -7.84 -12.27
C SER A 287 3.76 -8.37 -13.05
N LYS A 288 2.67 -8.71 -12.35
CA LYS A 288 1.44 -9.23 -12.95
C LYS A 288 0.22 -8.47 -12.47
N ARG A 289 -0.73 -8.22 -13.37
CA ARG A 289 -2.00 -7.56 -13.04
C ARG A 289 -3.19 -8.16 -13.79
N VAL A 290 -4.27 -8.36 -13.06
CA VAL A 290 -5.58 -8.80 -13.57
C VAL A 290 -6.52 -7.60 -13.62
N LEU A 291 -7.03 -7.23 -14.80
CA LEU A 291 -7.95 -6.09 -14.95
C LEU A 291 -9.26 -6.31 -14.20
N ALA A 292 -9.81 -7.54 -14.21
CA ALA A 292 -11.07 -7.89 -13.54
C ALA A 292 -11.08 -7.60 -12.03
N CYS A 293 -9.91 -7.49 -11.41
CA CYS A 293 -9.74 -7.17 -10.00
C CYS A 293 -9.79 -5.67 -9.67
N THR A 294 -9.68 -4.82 -10.70
CA THR A 294 -9.74 -3.34 -10.61
C THR A 294 -11.14 -2.80 -10.94
N TYR A 295 -12.11 -3.70 -11.18
CA TYR A 295 -13.49 -3.32 -11.46
C TYR A 295 -14.26 -3.17 -10.15
N PRO A 296 -15.02 -2.08 -9.95
CA PRO A 296 -16.01 -2.06 -8.89
C PRO A 296 -17.07 -3.13 -9.21
N ASN A 297 -17.46 -3.82 -8.16
CA ASN A 297 -18.63 -4.69 -8.09
C ASN A 297 -19.81 -4.02 -8.83
N THR A 298 -20.27 -4.62 -9.92
CA THR A 298 -21.30 -4.08 -10.85
C THR A 298 -22.65 -3.75 -10.18
N SER A 299 -22.82 -4.09 -8.90
CA SER A 299 -23.96 -3.73 -8.05
C SER A 299 -24.29 -2.23 -7.97
N SER A 300 -23.37 -1.30 -8.28
CA SER A 300 -23.62 0.16 -8.15
C SER A 300 -24.07 0.89 -9.42
N GLY A 301 -24.18 0.20 -10.56
CA GLY A 301 -24.79 0.76 -11.79
C GLY A 301 -24.10 2.00 -12.39
N ARG A 302 -22.85 2.31 -12.01
CA ARG A 302 -22.05 3.37 -12.63
C ARG A 302 -21.08 2.76 -13.64
N ASP A 303 -21.37 2.95 -14.93
CA ASP A 303 -20.45 2.73 -16.04
C ASP A 303 -19.37 3.83 -16.05
N VAL A 304 -18.38 3.69 -15.18
CA VAL A 304 -17.18 4.53 -15.20
C VAL A 304 -16.02 3.62 -14.87
N PHE A 305 -15.05 3.51 -15.79
CA PHE A 305 -13.68 3.19 -15.43
C PHE A 305 -13.27 4.18 -14.34
N GLY A 306 -13.41 3.80 -13.08
CA GLY A 306 -13.07 4.68 -11.96
C GLY A 306 -11.58 5.08 -12.05
N PRO A 307 -11.19 6.20 -11.41
CA PRO A 307 -9.79 6.67 -11.32
C PRO A 307 -8.80 5.67 -10.66
N GLU A 308 -9.19 4.42 -10.45
CA GLU A 308 -8.53 3.43 -9.60
C GLU A 308 -7.67 2.41 -10.34
N PHE A 309 -7.66 2.39 -11.69
CA PHE A 309 -6.50 1.80 -12.36
C PHE A 309 -5.35 2.74 -12.08
N SER A 310 -4.58 2.50 -11.02
CA SER A 310 -3.42 3.29 -10.65
C SER A 310 -2.19 2.42 -10.80
N LEU A 311 -1.27 2.81 -11.70
CA LEU A 311 0.06 2.20 -11.82
C LEU A 311 1.07 2.75 -10.79
N VAL A 312 0.59 3.68 -9.95
CA VAL A 312 1.42 4.41 -8.99
C VAL A 312 2.00 3.48 -7.94
N PRO A 313 1.25 2.52 -7.35
CA PRO A 313 1.84 1.56 -6.42
C PRO A 313 2.98 0.78 -7.05
N GLU A 314 2.89 0.36 -8.31
CA GLU A 314 3.97 -0.37 -8.96
C GLU A 314 5.21 0.50 -9.19
N PHE A 315 5.04 1.78 -9.50
CA PHE A 315 6.17 2.72 -9.61
C PHE A 315 6.77 3.10 -8.26
N ALA A 316 5.93 3.26 -7.24
CA ALA A 316 6.33 3.46 -5.86
C ALA A 316 7.10 2.23 -5.33
N GLU A 317 6.64 1.03 -5.65
CA GLU A 317 7.35 -0.23 -5.39
C GLU A 317 8.64 -0.33 -6.21
N ASN A 318 8.72 0.29 -7.40
CA ASN A 318 9.98 0.37 -8.13
C ASN A 318 11.03 1.26 -7.44
N LEU A 319 10.64 2.14 -6.51
CA LEU A 319 11.61 2.78 -5.61
C LEU A 319 12.41 1.73 -4.83
N ARG A 320 11.83 0.57 -4.53
CA ARG A 320 12.54 -0.57 -3.91
C ARG A 320 13.62 -1.13 -4.84
N PHE A 321 13.46 -1.09 -6.16
CA PHE A 321 14.50 -1.53 -7.10
C PHE A 321 15.66 -0.54 -7.24
N HIS A 322 15.54 0.65 -6.65
CA HIS A 322 16.68 1.55 -6.44
C HIS A 322 17.49 1.20 -5.18
N LEU A 323 17.13 0.18 -4.41
CA LEU A 323 17.96 -0.37 -3.34
C LEU A 323 19.07 -1.28 -3.95
N PRO A 324 20.16 -1.60 -3.21
CA PRO A 324 21.29 -2.35 -3.79
C PRO A 324 20.88 -3.67 -4.44
N SER A 325 21.65 -4.14 -5.44
CA SER A 325 21.45 -5.44 -6.09
C SER A 325 21.46 -6.65 -5.14
N ALA A 326 21.93 -6.48 -3.90
CA ALA A 326 21.88 -7.46 -2.81
C ALA A 326 20.45 -7.79 -2.32
N TRP A 327 19.43 -7.05 -2.76
CA TRP A 327 18.01 -7.32 -2.47
C TRP A 327 17.34 -8.22 -3.51
N ARG A 328 18.11 -8.79 -4.45
CA ARG A 328 17.60 -9.74 -5.45
C ARG A 328 17.22 -11.05 -4.76
N TRP A 329 15.93 -11.39 -4.86
CA TRP A 329 15.22 -12.57 -4.32
C TRP A 329 15.70 -13.96 -4.80
N LEU A 330 16.95 -14.10 -5.26
CA LEU A 330 17.58 -15.39 -5.55
C LEU A 330 18.76 -15.56 -4.59
N GLY A 331 18.57 -16.45 -3.61
CA GLY A 331 19.41 -16.59 -2.42
C GLY A 331 20.91 -16.59 -2.69
N SER A 332 21.63 -15.75 -1.92
CA SER A 332 23.02 -15.96 -1.43
C SER A 332 23.75 -14.68 -0.98
N LEU A 333 23.10 -13.51 -0.86
CA LEU A 333 23.74 -12.29 -0.33
C LEU A 333 23.08 -11.79 0.96
N PRO A 334 23.86 -11.20 1.89
CA PRO A 334 23.33 -10.71 3.15
C PRO A 334 22.38 -9.53 2.88
N ALA A 335 21.10 -9.74 3.13
CA ALA A 335 20.10 -8.67 3.15
C ALA A 335 20.61 -7.58 4.09
N VAL A 336 20.75 -6.35 3.58
CA VAL A 336 20.99 -5.21 4.45
C VAL A 336 19.73 -5.07 5.28
N PRO A 337 19.78 -5.20 6.61
CA PRO A 337 18.58 -5.23 7.43
C PRO A 337 17.97 -3.83 7.50
N MET A 338 17.09 -3.46 6.57
CA MET A 338 16.39 -2.18 6.64
C MET A 338 15.03 -2.32 7.32
N PRO A 339 14.59 -1.28 8.04
CA PRO A 339 13.25 -1.26 8.62
C PRO A 339 12.18 -1.27 7.53
N HIS A 340 11.23 -2.19 7.66
CA HIS A 340 10.14 -2.35 6.70
C HIS A 340 9.26 -1.09 6.61
N TRP A 341 9.11 -0.35 7.72
CA TRP A 341 8.40 0.92 7.75
C TRP A 341 8.96 1.93 6.75
N LEU A 342 10.29 2.03 6.62
CA LEU A 342 10.92 3.06 5.80
C LEU A 342 10.67 2.83 4.30
N VAL A 343 10.78 1.59 3.86
CA VAL A 343 10.59 1.22 2.46
C VAL A 343 9.12 1.24 2.08
N GLY A 344 8.26 0.62 2.90
CA GLY A 344 6.81 0.59 2.65
C GLY A 344 6.20 1.99 2.67
N ALA A 345 6.65 2.85 3.59
CA ALA A 345 6.16 4.21 3.68
C ALA A 345 6.69 5.15 2.61
N ALA A 346 7.94 4.98 2.14
CA ALA A 346 8.43 5.77 1.03
C ALA A 346 7.61 5.50 -0.25
N GLY A 347 7.19 4.24 -0.44
CA GLY A 347 6.23 3.87 -1.49
C GLY A 347 4.89 4.57 -1.31
N LEU A 348 4.27 4.43 -0.14
CA LEU A 348 2.99 5.07 0.17
C LEU A 348 3.04 6.61 0.07
N TYR A 349 4.16 7.22 0.44
CA TYR A 349 4.41 8.65 0.24
C TYR A 349 4.42 9.03 -1.23
N ALA A 350 5.16 8.28 -2.06
CA ALA A 350 5.21 8.53 -3.50
C ALA A 350 3.84 8.36 -4.16
N GLU A 351 3.04 7.39 -3.69
CA GLU A 351 1.65 7.23 -4.11
C GLU A 351 0.80 8.45 -3.78
N THR A 352 0.91 8.93 -2.54
CA THR A 352 0.17 10.10 -2.06
C THR A 352 0.57 11.36 -2.81
N ALA A 353 1.87 11.58 -3.01
CA ALA A 353 2.39 12.73 -3.73
C ALA A 353 1.92 12.76 -5.20
N TYR A 354 1.82 11.58 -5.84
CA TYR A 354 1.25 11.50 -7.19
C TYR A 354 -0.24 11.82 -7.18
N ALA A 355 -0.99 11.26 -6.23
CA ALA A 355 -2.43 11.52 -6.10
C ALA A 355 -2.69 13.02 -5.96
N GLU A 356 -1.99 13.71 -5.05
CA GLU A 356 -2.09 15.16 -4.83
C GLU A 356 -1.76 15.98 -6.10
N ALA A 357 -0.76 15.54 -6.88
CA ALA A 357 -0.38 16.22 -8.11
C ALA A 357 -1.40 16.02 -9.25
N SER A 358 -2.04 14.85 -9.30
CA SER A 358 -2.97 14.48 -10.37
C SER A 358 -4.40 14.98 -10.12
N GLU A 359 -4.85 14.96 -8.87
CA GLU A 359 -6.15 15.42 -8.43
C GLU A 359 -5.96 16.19 -7.12
N PRO A 360 -5.99 17.53 -7.14
CA PRO A 360 -5.85 18.37 -5.93
C PRO A 360 -6.98 18.22 -4.89
N LEU A 361 -7.71 17.09 -4.89
CA LEU A 361 -8.79 16.77 -3.97
C LEU A 361 -8.26 16.71 -2.52
N ASP A 362 -8.41 17.86 -1.87
CA ASP A 362 -8.80 18.06 -0.47
C ASP A 362 -8.40 16.93 0.48
N ARG A 363 -7.19 16.99 1.08
CA ARG A 363 -6.71 16.45 2.38
C ARG A 363 -7.23 15.10 2.91
N ARG A 364 -8.02 14.33 2.17
CA ARG A 364 -8.73 13.11 2.57
C ARG A 364 -7.77 11.98 2.90
N TRP A 365 -6.54 12.03 2.41
CA TRP A 365 -5.52 11.07 2.82
C TRP A 365 -4.93 11.37 4.20
N ARG A 366 -4.85 12.65 4.62
CA ARG A 366 -4.59 12.99 6.03
C ARG A 366 -5.76 12.56 6.93
N ALA A 367 -6.98 12.56 6.39
CA ALA A 367 -8.15 11.97 7.03
C ALA A 367 -7.97 10.46 7.24
N ASN A 368 -7.64 9.74 6.17
CA ASN A 368 -7.32 8.33 6.27
C ASN A 368 -6.17 8.06 7.25
N ALA A 369 -5.23 8.97 7.46
CA ALA A 369 -4.12 8.71 8.35
C ALA A 369 -4.50 8.70 9.87
N LEU A 370 -5.72 9.12 10.21
CA LEU A 370 -6.40 8.81 11.47
C LEU A 370 -7.38 7.66 11.21
N VAL A 371 -6.98 6.42 11.50
CA VAL A 371 -7.93 5.30 11.42
C VAL A 371 -8.45 4.93 12.79
N ASP A 372 -9.79 4.88 12.83
CA ASP A 372 -10.63 4.08 13.72
C ASP A 372 -10.51 4.33 15.21
N GLY A 373 -10.20 5.58 15.58
CA GLY A 373 -10.22 5.99 16.99
C GLY A 373 -9.49 5.03 17.93
N ARG A 374 -8.36 4.49 17.46
CA ARG A 374 -7.28 3.98 18.32
C ARG A 374 -5.98 4.66 17.90
N ARG A 375 -5.17 5.06 18.87
CA ARG A 375 -3.81 5.51 18.58
C ARG A 375 -3.06 4.26 18.14
N VAL A 376 -2.41 4.27 16.98
CA VAL A 376 -1.48 3.19 16.66
C VAL A 376 -0.33 3.29 17.65
N THR A 377 -0.39 2.53 18.74
CA THR A 377 0.58 2.58 19.84
C THR A 377 1.87 1.87 19.51
N VAL A 378 1.90 1.15 18.39
CA VAL A 378 3.12 0.54 17.85
C VAL A 378 4.19 1.62 17.72
N ALA A 379 5.24 1.47 18.50
CA ALA A 379 6.37 2.38 18.42
C ALA A 379 7.06 2.18 17.06
N LEU A 380 7.56 3.25 16.45
CA LEU A 380 8.25 3.11 15.16
C LEU A 380 9.47 2.18 15.25
N SER A 381 10.09 2.11 16.44
CA SER A 381 11.16 1.15 16.77
C SER A 381 10.69 -0.31 16.76
N GLU A 382 9.42 -0.58 17.06
CA GLU A 382 8.85 -1.93 16.98
C GLU A 382 8.62 -2.36 15.52
N LEU A 383 8.46 -1.39 14.60
CA LEU A 383 8.42 -1.64 13.15
C LEU A 383 9.81 -1.81 12.52
N GLU A 384 10.86 -1.73 13.33
CA GLU A 384 12.23 -1.98 12.91
C GLU A 384 12.53 -3.48 12.78
N THR A 385 11.51 -4.34 12.73
CA THR A 385 11.70 -5.76 12.42
C THR A 385 12.41 -5.90 11.08
N VAL A 386 13.60 -6.48 11.15
CA VAL A 386 14.42 -6.83 10.00
C VAL A 386 13.75 -7.95 9.24
N GLU A 387 13.52 -7.74 7.95
CA GLU A 387 13.01 -8.76 7.04
C GLU A 387 13.87 -10.03 7.13
N THR A 388 13.36 -11.08 7.76
CA THR A 388 13.95 -12.41 7.65
C THR A 388 13.79 -12.87 6.21
N SER A 389 14.90 -13.26 5.58
CA SER A 389 14.96 -13.65 4.17
C SER A 389 13.82 -14.62 3.79
N GLY A 390 12.88 -14.16 2.97
CA GLY A 390 11.85 -14.99 2.34
C GLY A 390 10.41 -14.77 2.82
N VAL A 391 10.14 -13.91 3.81
CA VAL A 391 8.76 -13.58 4.22
C VAL A 391 8.61 -12.06 4.39
N ILE A 392 8.01 -11.41 3.38
CA ILE A 392 7.48 -10.05 3.55
C ILE A 392 6.22 -10.19 4.38
N ILE A 393 6.27 -9.75 5.64
CA ILE A 393 5.05 -9.51 6.42
C ILE A 393 4.56 -8.13 5.97
N PRO A 394 3.49 -8.03 5.16
CA PRO A 394 2.96 -6.74 4.78
C PRO A 394 2.61 -5.98 6.06
N LEU A 395 3.01 -4.71 6.13
CA LEU A 395 2.63 -3.85 7.24
C LEU A 395 1.09 -3.89 7.36
N SER A 396 0.60 -4.01 8.59
CA SER A 396 -0.83 -3.85 8.83
C SER A 396 -1.27 -2.46 8.32
N PRO A 397 -2.56 -2.25 8.01
CA PRO A 397 -3.05 -0.93 7.61
C PRO A 397 -2.66 0.19 8.60
N GLU A 398 -2.51 -0.13 9.89
CA GLU A 398 -2.10 0.78 10.97
C GLU A 398 -0.60 1.08 10.89
N GLU A 399 0.23 0.04 10.78
CA GLU A 399 1.68 0.17 10.68
C GLU A 399 2.10 0.97 9.45
N ARG A 400 1.41 0.79 8.30
CA ARG A 400 1.66 1.59 7.07
C ARG A 400 1.46 3.08 7.31
N ARG A 401 0.47 3.47 8.12
CA ARG A 401 0.16 4.89 8.38
C ARG A 401 1.17 5.51 9.33
N VAL A 402 1.55 4.80 10.40
CA VAL A 402 2.65 5.25 11.28
C VAL A 402 3.93 5.43 10.47
N ALA A 403 4.23 4.46 9.61
CA ALA A 403 5.38 4.52 8.73
C ALA A 403 5.29 5.73 7.76
N PHE A 404 4.12 5.99 7.16
CA PHE A 404 3.89 7.17 6.32
C PHE A 404 4.18 8.48 7.05
N PHE A 405 3.68 8.64 8.27
CA PHE A 405 3.95 9.84 9.07
C PHE A 405 5.42 9.97 9.46
N ALA A 406 6.12 8.85 9.65
CA ALA A 406 7.55 8.87 9.86
C ALA A 406 8.28 9.43 8.62
N ILE A 407 7.85 9.06 7.41
CA ILE A 407 8.36 9.68 6.18
C ILE A 407 7.99 11.16 6.12
N GLU A 408 6.76 11.56 6.43
CA GLU A 408 6.39 12.98 6.48
C GLU A 408 7.31 13.77 7.42
N HIS A 409 7.60 13.23 8.61
CA HIS A 409 8.52 13.85 9.56
C HIS A 409 9.95 13.91 9.03
N LEU A 410 10.44 12.85 8.37
CA LEU A 410 11.75 12.86 7.71
C LEU A 410 11.86 13.93 6.64
N LEU A 411 10.79 14.13 5.87
CA LEU A 411 10.72 15.18 4.86
C LEU A 411 10.72 16.57 5.47
N ARG A 412 10.22 16.76 6.69
CA ARG A 412 10.35 18.03 7.43
C ARG A 412 11.79 18.28 7.89
N ILE A 413 12.54 17.22 8.22
CA ILE A 413 13.93 17.31 8.67
C ILE A 413 14.88 17.57 7.49
N GLY A 414 14.82 16.74 6.45
CA GLY A 414 15.79 16.76 5.34
C GLY A 414 15.24 17.18 3.97
N GLY A 415 13.92 17.30 3.83
CA GLY A 415 13.27 17.48 2.52
C GLY A 415 13.23 16.20 1.68
N GLU A 416 12.48 16.23 0.58
CA GLU A 416 12.45 15.13 -0.40
C GLU A 416 13.82 14.76 -0.98
N PRO A 417 14.72 15.71 -1.32
CA PRO A 417 16.03 15.35 -1.85
C PRO A 417 16.83 14.45 -0.91
N ALA A 418 16.73 14.65 0.41
CA ALA A 418 17.39 13.80 1.39
C ALA A 418 16.83 12.37 1.39
N LEU A 419 15.51 12.19 1.28
CA LEU A 419 14.91 10.85 1.23
C LEU A 419 15.45 10.04 0.03
N PHE A 420 15.55 10.64 -1.15
CA PHE A 420 16.05 9.96 -2.33
C PHE A 420 17.57 9.79 -2.33
N GLU A 421 18.30 10.75 -1.79
CA GLU A 421 19.74 10.63 -1.58
C GLU A 421 20.05 9.47 -0.62
N TYR A 422 19.25 9.31 0.44
CA TYR A 422 19.33 8.20 1.37
C TYR A 422 19.11 6.87 0.64
N LEU A 423 18.00 6.71 -0.09
CA LEU A 423 17.74 5.50 -0.89
C LEU A 423 18.86 5.20 -1.90
N ARG A 424 19.45 6.24 -2.51
CA ARG A 424 20.57 6.11 -3.44
C ARG A 424 21.85 5.65 -2.76
N GLN A 425 22.20 6.22 -1.61
CA GLN A 425 23.41 5.86 -0.86
C GLN A 425 23.32 4.46 -0.27
N LEU A 426 22.12 4.02 0.12
CA LEU A 426 21.90 2.64 0.57
C LEU A 426 22.33 1.60 -0.45
N ARG A 427 22.38 1.92 -1.75
CA ARG A 427 22.93 1.03 -2.80
C ARG A 427 24.41 0.69 -2.62
N GLN A 428 25.12 1.51 -1.88
CA GLN A 428 26.58 1.50 -1.81
C GLN A 428 27.08 0.97 -0.46
N THR A 429 26.19 0.77 0.51
CA THR A 429 26.56 0.40 1.88
C THR A 429 25.51 -0.48 2.55
N ALA A 430 25.98 -1.34 3.47
CA ALA A 430 25.11 -2.12 4.35
C ALA A 430 24.78 -1.38 5.67
N ASP A 431 25.43 -0.25 5.92
CA ASP A 431 25.21 0.56 7.13
C ASP A 431 24.11 1.60 6.90
N TRP A 432 22.86 1.14 6.91
CA TRP A 432 21.72 2.04 6.67
C TRP A 432 21.58 3.10 7.76
N ARG A 433 21.91 2.78 9.02
CA ARG A 433 21.86 3.74 10.13
C ARG A 433 22.89 4.85 9.95
N GLY A 434 24.12 4.50 9.57
CA GLY A 434 25.16 5.47 9.25
C GLY A 434 24.78 6.34 8.05
N THR A 435 24.19 5.75 7.00
CA THR A 435 23.65 6.51 5.87
C THR A 435 22.50 7.43 6.29
N PHE A 436 21.60 6.96 7.15
CA PHE A 436 20.48 7.74 7.67
C PHE A 436 20.98 8.97 8.41
N ALA A 437 21.90 8.78 9.35
CA ALA A 437 22.52 9.87 10.12
C ALA A 437 23.28 10.85 9.21
N THR A 438 23.97 10.35 8.19
CA THR A 438 24.72 11.19 7.25
C THR A 438 23.79 12.04 6.38
N VAL A 439 22.70 11.46 5.87
CA VAL A 439 21.81 12.12 4.92
C VAL A 439 20.80 13.04 5.60
N PHE A 440 20.20 12.60 6.70
CA PHE A 440 19.20 13.39 7.42
C PHE A 440 19.78 14.25 8.55
N GLY A 441 21.05 14.06 8.91
CA GLY A 441 21.70 14.82 9.99
C GLY A 441 21.17 14.47 11.38
N ILE A 442 20.50 13.33 11.55
CA ILE A 442 19.91 12.85 12.81
C ILE A 442 20.11 11.34 12.94
N ALA A 443 20.56 10.87 14.12
CA ALA A 443 20.65 9.43 14.39
C ALA A 443 19.24 8.81 14.41
N VAL A 444 19.12 7.52 14.08
CA VAL A 444 17.77 6.91 13.97
C VAL A 444 17.05 6.86 15.32
N GLU A 445 17.79 6.66 16.41
CA GLU A 445 17.25 6.65 17.77
C GLU A 445 16.72 8.03 18.17
N ASP A 446 17.45 9.10 17.83
CA ASP A 446 17.01 10.49 18.02
C ASP A 446 15.81 10.83 17.13
N PHE A 447 15.77 10.25 15.93
CA PHE A 447 14.62 10.38 15.04
C PHE A 447 13.37 9.71 15.61
N TYR A 448 13.48 8.53 16.25
CA TYR A 448 12.34 7.89 16.90
C TYR A 448 11.75 8.75 18.02
N ALA A 449 12.60 9.32 18.88
CA ALA A 449 12.16 10.26 19.91
C ALA A 449 11.55 11.55 19.30
N SER A 450 12.17 12.10 18.26
CA SER A 450 11.65 13.26 17.55
C SER A 450 10.32 12.99 16.87
N PHE A 451 10.15 11.79 16.32
CA PHE A 451 8.92 11.35 15.66
C PHE A 451 7.79 11.15 16.67
N GLU A 452 8.07 10.63 17.87
CA GLU A 452 7.09 10.54 18.94
C GLU A 452 6.57 11.94 19.34
N ALA A 453 7.47 12.91 19.46
CA ALA A 453 7.10 14.31 19.71
C ALA A 453 6.28 14.90 18.54
N TYR A 454 6.71 14.66 17.29
CA TYR A 454 5.97 15.06 16.10
C TYR A 454 4.55 14.48 16.09
N ARG A 455 4.39 13.19 16.42
CA ARG A 455 3.07 12.56 16.51
C ARG A 455 2.20 13.21 17.57
N ALA A 456 2.77 13.52 18.74
CA ALA A 456 2.04 14.20 19.82
C ALA A 456 1.58 15.61 19.43
N GLU A 457 2.33 16.32 18.58
CA GLU A 457 1.98 17.65 18.08
C GLU A 457 0.99 17.60 16.91
N ALA A 458 1.27 16.78 15.89
CA ALA A 458 0.49 16.72 14.65
C ALA A 458 -0.85 16.00 14.84
N PHE A 459 -0.92 15.09 15.81
CA PHE A 459 -2.10 14.34 16.19
C PHE A 459 -2.27 14.48 17.70
N PRO A 460 -2.68 15.68 18.19
CA PRO A 460 -2.93 15.86 19.60
C PRO A 460 -3.92 14.76 20.02
N PRO A 461 -3.69 14.11 21.17
CA PRO A 461 -4.52 12.98 21.58
C PRO A 461 -5.97 13.45 21.60
N LEU A 462 -6.81 12.86 20.74
CA LEU A 462 -8.24 12.93 20.97
C LEU A 462 -8.48 12.28 22.35
N PRO A 463 -9.33 12.85 23.23
CA PRO A 463 -9.38 12.53 24.67
C PRO A 463 -9.61 11.06 25.09
N HIS A 464 -9.73 10.11 24.18
CA HIS A 464 -10.14 8.73 24.43
C HIS A 464 -9.34 7.71 23.58
N LEU A 465 -8.23 8.12 22.96
CA LEU A 465 -7.33 7.25 22.18
C LEU A 465 -6.14 6.73 23.00
N VAL A 466 -6.30 6.60 24.31
CA VAL A 466 -5.26 6.13 25.23
C VAL A 466 -5.69 4.75 25.71
N ASP A 467 -4.88 3.74 25.42
CA ASP A 467 -5.13 2.28 25.48
C ASP A 467 -5.42 1.68 26.88
N ASP A 468 -5.99 2.40 27.85
CA ASP A 468 -6.14 1.92 29.24
C ASP A 468 -7.50 2.28 29.89
N LEU A 469 -8.60 2.26 29.14
CA LEU A 469 -9.92 2.55 29.70
C LEU A 469 -10.70 1.27 29.97
N GLU A 470 -10.86 0.91 31.25
CA GLU A 470 -11.68 -0.24 31.70
C GLU A 470 -13.19 -0.06 31.41
N GLU A 471 -13.63 1.10 30.90
CA GLU A 471 -15.04 1.46 30.73
C GLU A 471 -15.31 2.25 29.43
N PRO A 472 -16.53 2.15 28.84
CA PRO A 472 -16.90 2.93 27.67
C PRO A 472 -16.92 4.43 27.94
N VAL A 473 -16.49 5.23 26.96
CA VAL A 473 -16.39 6.70 27.08
C VAL A 473 -17.29 7.40 26.07
N LEU A 474 -17.97 8.46 26.52
CA LEU A 474 -18.79 9.33 25.68
C LEU A 474 -18.04 10.64 25.38
N VAL A 475 -17.90 10.96 24.10
CA VAL A 475 -17.21 12.17 23.62
C VAL A 475 -18.17 13.02 22.80
N MET A 476 -18.44 14.22 23.30
CA MET A 476 -19.30 15.19 22.61
C MET A 476 -18.42 16.08 21.74
N LEU A 477 -18.65 16.08 20.43
CA LEU A 477 -17.97 16.99 19.51
C LEU A 477 -18.55 18.41 19.61
N ASP A 478 -17.76 19.38 19.18
CA ASP A 478 -18.17 20.77 19.16
C ASP A 478 -19.44 20.95 18.32
N GLY A 479 -20.35 21.79 18.83
CA GLY A 479 -21.63 22.09 18.19
C GLY A 479 -22.82 21.24 18.64
N VAL A 480 -22.63 20.19 19.43
CA VAL A 480 -23.79 19.50 20.06
C VAL A 480 -24.49 20.45 21.04
N PRO A 481 -25.81 20.70 20.92
CA PRO A 481 -26.52 21.60 21.82
C PRO A 481 -26.39 21.14 23.28
N LYS A 482 -26.14 22.08 24.20
CA LYS A 482 -25.88 21.76 25.61
C LYS A 482 -27.02 20.96 26.26
N GLN A 483 -28.26 21.31 25.94
CA GLN A 483 -29.45 20.63 26.46
C GLN A 483 -29.48 19.16 26.02
N ASP A 484 -29.19 18.89 24.75
CA ASP A 484 -29.10 17.53 24.23
C ASP A 484 -27.92 16.80 24.88
N GLY A 485 -26.79 17.47 25.06
CA GLY A 485 -25.60 16.88 25.67
C GLY A 485 -25.75 16.45 27.13
N GLU A 486 -26.62 17.06 27.92
CA GLU A 486 -26.93 16.59 29.29
C GLU A 486 -27.81 15.32 29.25
N ALA A 487 -28.87 15.33 28.43
CA ALA A 487 -29.75 14.17 28.26
C ALA A 487 -29.01 12.95 27.66
N ILE A 488 -28.11 13.19 26.70
CA ILE A 488 -27.26 12.18 26.07
C ILE A 488 -26.33 11.52 27.10
N ARG A 489 -25.70 12.31 27.99
CA ARG A 489 -24.84 11.77 29.05
C ARG A 489 -25.63 10.93 30.05
N GLU A 490 -26.81 11.40 30.46
CA GLU A 490 -27.68 10.65 31.36
C GLU A 490 -28.12 9.31 30.74
N GLU A 491 -28.52 9.33 29.47
CA GLU A 491 -28.91 8.13 28.73
C GLU A 491 -27.73 7.16 28.57
N PHE A 492 -26.56 7.65 28.16
CA PHE A 492 -25.35 6.84 28.03
C PHE A 492 -25.01 6.11 29.34
N GLU A 493 -25.02 6.82 30.47
CA GLU A 493 -24.78 6.22 31.79
C GLU A 493 -25.88 5.26 32.24
N ALA A 494 -27.13 5.48 31.81
CA ALA A 494 -28.24 4.56 32.09
C ALA A 494 -28.08 3.26 31.31
N VAL A 495 -27.81 3.33 30.00
CA VAL A 495 -27.54 2.18 29.15
C VAL A 495 -26.31 1.42 29.64
N ARG A 496 -25.20 2.12 29.94
CA ARG A 496 -23.97 1.52 30.45
C ARG A 496 -24.20 0.70 31.71
N ARG A 497 -24.89 1.27 32.71
CA ARG A 497 -25.25 0.56 33.95
C ARG A 497 -26.19 -0.61 33.70
N PHE A 498 -27.13 -0.47 32.77
CA PHE A 498 -28.02 -1.56 32.38
C PHE A 498 -27.24 -2.74 31.81
N PHE A 499 -26.31 -2.49 30.87
CA PHE A 499 -25.48 -3.55 30.28
C PHE A 499 -24.58 -4.23 31.31
N ALA A 500 -23.87 -3.44 32.13
CA ALA A 500 -22.98 -3.97 33.14
C ALA A 500 -23.72 -4.84 34.18
N SER A 501 -24.92 -4.41 34.61
CA SER A 501 -25.67 -5.11 35.66
C SER A 501 -26.49 -6.29 35.17
N ARG A 502 -27.04 -6.23 33.95
CA ARG A 502 -27.95 -7.26 33.43
C ARG A 502 -27.23 -8.32 32.62
N PHE A 503 -26.23 -7.93 31.85
CA PHE A 503 -25.53 -8.81 30.91
C PHE A 503 -24.09 -9.12 31.31
N GLU A 504 -23.57 -8.52 32.39
CA GLU A 504 -22.16 -8.63 32.79
C GLU A 504 -21.21 -8.26 31.63
N ALA A 505 -21.64 -7.31 30.81
CA ALA A 505 -20.93 -6.85 29.64
C ALA A 505 -20.22 -5.52 29.95
N THR A 506 -18.94 -5.61 30.29
CA THR A 506 -18.01 -4.47 30.34
C THR A 506 -17.10 -4.55 29.13
N THR A 507 -16.98 -3.44 28.40
CA THR A 507 -16.18 -3.35 27.18
C THR A 507 -15.48 -2.00 27.10
N GLU A 508 -14.51 -1.90 26.18
CA GLU A 508 -13.72 -0.70 25.97
C GLU A 508 -14.09 -0.13 24.60
N PHE A 509 -14.94 0.90 24.57
CA PHE A 509 -15.24 1.61 23.32
C PHE A 509 -15.55 3.07 23.57
N THR A 510 -15.35 3.89 22.55
CA THR A 510 -15.74 5.30 22.55
C THR A 510 -17.00 5.51 21.73
N MET A 511 -17.96 6.22 22.31
CA MET A 511 -19.09 6.77 21.59
C MET A 511 -18.88 8.26 21.33
N PHE A 512 -18.73 8.66 20.06
CA PHE A 512 -18.72 10.06 19.65
C PHE A 512 -20.12 10.53 19.32
N VAL A 513 -20.49 11.71 19.80
CA VAL A 513 -21.75 12.35 19.45
C VAL A 513 -21.48 13.69 18.81
N ALA A 514 -22.06 13.90 17.64
CA ALA A 514 -21.81 15.07 16.81
C ALA A 514 -23.12 15.72 16.38
N PRO A 515 -23.15 17.05 16.14
CA PRO A 515 -24.37 17.70 15.69
C PRO A 515 -24.81 17.23 14.30
N ASN A 516 -23.86 16.81 13.45
CA ASN A 516 -24.14 16.26 12.13
C ASN A 516 -23.03 15.31 11.64
N ALA A 517 -23.32 14.60 10.55
CA ALA A 517 -22.37 13.70 9.89
C ALA A 517 -21.10 14.42 9.37
N GLU A 518 -21.22 15.68 8.92
CA GLU A 518 -20.05 16.44 8.47
C GLU A 518 -19.09 16.76 9.62
N SER A 519 -19.59 16.97 10.84
CA SER A 519 -18.75 17.22 12.02
C SER A 519 -17.95 15.99 12.43
N ILE A 520 -18.53 14.78 12.29
CA ILE A 520 -17.79 13.52 12.44
C ILE A 520 -16.67 13.45 11.40
N GLN A 521 -16.99 13.77 10.14
CA GLN A 521 -16.00 13.74 9.08
C GLN A 521 -14.87 14.77 9.31
N ALA A 522 -15.20 15.98 9.76
CA ALA A 522 -14.23 17.05 9.95
C ALA A 522 -13.31 16.81 11.16
N GLU A 523 -13.89 16.40 12.29
CA GLU A 523 -13.17 16.29 13.57
C GLU A 523 -12.51 14.92 13.77
N LEU A 524 -13.19 13.83 13.37
CA LEU A 524 -12.64 12.47 13.45
C LEU A 524 -11.89 12.07 12.19
N VAL A 525 -11.94 12.94 11.18
CA VAL A 525 -11.20 12.82 9.93
C VAL A 525 -11.49 11.46 9.27
N ARG A 526 -12.76 11.04 9.29
CA ARG A 526 -13.21 9.76 8.73
C ARG A 526 -13.21 9.79 7.19
N PRO A 527 -12.86 8.67 6.51
CA PRO A 527 -12.92 8.57 5.04
C PRO A 527 -14.33 8.73 4.47
N TYR A 528 -15.36 8.51 5.29
CA TYR A 528 -16.75 8.38 4.90
C TYR A 528 -17.64 9.28 5.75
N VAL A 529 -18.60 9.93 5.09
CA VAL A 529 -19.70 10.64 5.74
C VAL A 529 -20.80 9.61 5.99
N PRO A 530 -21.16 9.28 7.23
CA PRO A 530 -22.34 8.46 7.48
C PRO A 530 -23.54 9.06 6.75
N THR A 531 -24.19 8.26 5.90
CA THR A 531 -25.40 8.71 5.18
C THR A 531 -26.69 8.37 5.91
N ASP A 532 -26.61 7.50 6.92
CA ASP A 532 -27.73 7.01 7.71
C ASP A 532 -27.33 7.00 9.19
N CYS A 533 -28.31 6.86 10.10
CA CYS A 533 -28.07 6.55 11.53
C CYS A 533 -27.49 5.12 11.74
N TRP A 534 -26.92 4.55 10.70
CA TRP A 534 -26.23 3.27 10.69
C TRP A 534 -24.76 3.57 10.46
N LEU A 535 -24.00 3.49 11.53
CA LEU A 535 -22.55 3.58 11.44
C LEU A 535 -21.96 2.19 11.49
N ALA A 536 -20.99 1.95 10.60
CA ALA A 536 -20.12 0.80 10.64
C ALA A 536 -19.33 0.87 11.95
N PRO A 537 -19.64 0.04 12.96
CA PRO A 537 -18.87 0.01 14.18
C PRO A 537 -17.47 -0.49 13.81
N SER A 538 -16.55 0.46 13.71
CA SER A 538 -15.14 0.21 13.40
C SER A 538 -14.38 0.37 14.70
N TRP A 539 -13.89 -0.77 15.19
CA TRP A 539 -12.74 -0.92 16.10
C TRP A 539 -12.85 -0.17 17.43
N GLY A 540 -13.94 -0.40 18.16
CA GLY A 540 -14.15 0.23 19.46
C GLY A 540 -14.61 1.68 19.37
N VAL A 541 -15.16 2.10 18.23
CA VAL A 541 -15.74 3.43 18.05
C VAL A 541 -17.16 3.37 17.50
N VAL A 542 -18.04 4.16 18.11
CA VAL A 542 -19.43 4.35 17.72
C VAL A 542 -19.65 5.84 17.49
N ASP A 543 -19.89 6.28 16.26
CA ASP A 543 -20.24 7.68 16.02
C ASP A 543 -21.78 7.87 16.07
N LEU A 544 -22.27 9.05 16.43
CA LEU A 544 -23.70 9.35 16.52
C LEU A 544 -23.97 10.77 15.98
N PRO A 545 -24.26 10.90 14.67
CA PRO A 545 -24.67 12.15 14.06
C PRO A 545 -26.14 12.45 14.41
N LEU A 546 -26.40 13.50 15.19
CA LEU A 546 -27.73 13.81 15.70
C LEU A 546 -28.74 14.21 14.60
N ASP A 547 -28.27 14.73 13.47
CA ASP A 547 -29.11 15.07 12.32
C ASP A 547 -29.67 13.85 11.58
N LEU A 548 -28.93 12.74 11.58
CA LEU A 548 -29.36 11.45 11.01
C LEU A 548 -30.06 10.58 12.05
N CYS A 549 -29.68 10.70 13.32
CA CYS A 549 -30.22 9.95 14.45
C CYS A 549 -31.31 10.74 15.19
N THR A 550 -32.36 11.14 14.47
CA THR A 550 -33.43 12.02 14.99
C THR A 550 -34.22 11.43 16.17
N ASP A 551 -34.14 10.12 16.36
CA ASP A 551 -34.78 9.42 17.48
C ASP A 551 -33.93 9.40 18.76
N ALA A 552 -32.76 10.05 18.80
CA ALA A 552 -31.99 10.24 20.03
C ALA A 552 -32.82 11.02 21.08
N PRO A 553 -33.00 10.51 22.31
CA PRO A 553 -32.18 9.48 22.98
C PRO A 553 -32.62 8.00 22.79
N GLY A 554 -33.75 7.71 22.14
CA GLY A 554 -34.31 6.36 21.99
C GLY A 554 -33.52 5.35 21.12
N GLY A 555 -32.40 5.76 20.52
CA GLY A 555 -31.48 4.89 19.77
C GLY A 555 -30.12 4.63 20.44
N PHE A 556 -29.89 5.15 21.66
CA PHE A 556 -28.61 4.97 22.36
C PHE A 556 -28.35 3.52 22.77
N ASP A 557 -29.39 2.80 23.17
CA ASP A 557 -29.33 1.37 23.50
C ASP A 557 -28.90 0.52 22.31
N TYR A 558 -29.41 0.84 21.11
CA TYR A 558 -28.97 0.22 19.86
C TYR A 558 -27.48 0.48 19.60
N MET A 559 -27.06 1.75 19.64
CA MET A 559 -25.66 2.11 19.35
C MET A 559 -24.68 1.55 20.39
N TYR A 560 -25.09 1.50 21.65
CA TYR A 560 -24.31 0.91 22.72
C TYR A 560 -24.22 -0.63 22.56
N TYR A 561 -25.32 -1.30 22.19
CA TYR A 561 -25.31 -2.73 21.86
C TYR A 561 -24.28 -3.03 20.76
N LEU A 562 -24.26 -2.24 19.69
CA LEU A 562 -23.25 -2.37 18.64
C LEU A 562 -21.85 -2.19 19.22
N GLY A 563 -21.58 -1.15 20.01
CA GLY A 563 -20.28 -0.94 20.66
C GLY A 563 -19.80 -2.18 21.42
N VAL A 564 -20.63 -2.71 22.31
CA VAL A 564 -20.34 -3.92 23.10
C VAL A 564 -20.11 -5.14 22.22
N ARG A 565 -21.00 -5.41 21.26
CA ARG A 565 -20.92 -6.58 20.38
C ARG A 565 -19.61 -6.60 19.59
N ASN A 566 -19.23 -5.48 18.98
CA ASN A 566 -18.06 -5.46 18.10
C ASN A 566 -16.75 -5.51 18.88
N GLU A 567 -16.72 -4.94 20.10
CA GLU A 567 -15.54 -5.05 20.96
C GLU A 567 -15.32 -6.50 21.41
N LEU A 568 -16.37 -7.19 21.87
CA LEU A 568 -16.25 -8.58 22.32
C LEU A 568 -15.88 -9.55 21.19
N SER A 569 -16.42 -9.33 19.99
CA SER A 569 -16.29 -10.28 18.88
C SER A 569 -15.08 -10.06 17.97
N ILE A 570 -14.27 -9.01 18.20
CA ILE A 570 -13.08 -8.67 17.38
C ILE A 570 -13.38 -8.81 15.87
N HIS A 571 -14.54 -8.30 15.44
CA HIS A 571 -14.99 -8.31 14.04
C HIS A 571 -15.34 -9.67 13.42
N HIS A 572 -15.49 -10.74 14.20
CA HIS A 572 -16.00 -12.03 13.72
C HIS A 572 -17.53 -12.05 13.47
N VAL A 573 -18.22 -10.90 13.55
CA VAL A 573 -19.68 -10.79 13.45
C VAL A 573 -20.24 -11.34 12.14
N THR A 574 -19.49 -11.29 11.03
CA THR A 574 -19.94 -11.84 9.73
C THR A 574 -20.11 -13.35 9.73
N SER A 575 -19.53 -14.04 10.72
CA SER A 575 -19.66 -15.49 10.89
C SER A 575 -20.84 -15.88 11.79
N VAL A 576 -21.52 -14.92 12.42
CA VAL A 576 -22.63 -15.16 13.35
C VAL A 576 -23.94 -15.37 12.56
N PRO A 577 -24.78 -16.35 12.94
CA PRO A 577 -26.10 -16.52 12.34
C PRO A 577 -26.91 -15.22 12.40
N ARG A 578 -27.43 -14.78 11.25
CA ARG A 578 -28.12 -13.48 11.14
C ARG A 578 -29.27 -13.36 12.14
N TRP A 579 -30.04 -14.43 12.35
CA TRP A 579 -31.16 -14.43 13.31
C TRP A 579 -30.70 -14.13 14.73
N PHE A 580 -29.51 -14.58 15.12
CA PHE A 580 -28.97 -14.34 16.46
C PHE A 580 -28.52 -12.89 16.58
N ASN A 581 -27.79 -12.37 15.59
CA ASN A 581 -27.28 -11.01 15.61
C ASN A 581 -28.41 -9.94 15.67
N GLU A 582 -29.41 -10.07 14.80
CA GLU A 582 -30.56 -9.15 14.77
C GLU A 582 -31.52 -9.43 15.95
N GLY A 583 -31.69 -10.70 16.33
CA GLY A 583 -32.56 -11.10 17.42
C GLY A 583 -32.09 -10.60 18.79
N SER A 584 -30.78 -10.65 19.04
CA SER A 584 -30.16 -10.18 20.29
C SER A 584 -30.22 -8.67 20.39
N GLU A 585 -30.06 -7.95 19.28
CA GLU A 585 -30.32 -6.52 19.21
C GLU A 585 -31.77 -6.19 19.63
N LEU A 586 -32.75 -6.82 18.98
CA LEU A 586 -34.17 -6.60 19.28
C LEU A 586 -34.51 -6.96 20.73
N TYR A 587 -33.93 -8.04 21.26
CA TYR A 587 -34.12 -8.48 22.64
C TYR A 587 -33.58 -7.46 23.65
N VAL A 588 -32.33 -7.03 23.48
CA VAL A 588 -31.67 -6.07 24.37
C VAL A 588 -32.43 -4.74 24.39
N ARG A 589 -32.87 -4.26 23.22
CA ARG A 589 -33.68 -3.04 23.10
C ARG A 589 -35.03 -3.16 23.80
N ALA A 590 -35.74 -4.28 23.64
CA ALA A 590 -36.99 -4.52 24.35
C ALA A 590 -36.80 -4.59 25.87
N ALA A 591 -35.73 -5.26 26.32
CA ALA A 591 -35.38 -5.38 27.74
C ALA A 591 -35.03 -4.01 28.35
N TYR A 592 -34.24 -3.20 27.65
CA TYR A 592 -33.89 -1.86 28.10
C TYR A 592 -35.10 -0.92 28.11
N ALA A 593 -35.90 -0.91 27.05
CA ALA A 593 -37.11 -0.10 26.98
C ALA A 593 -38.13 -0.47 28.09
N ALA A 594 -38.20 -1.74 28.47
CA ALA A 594 -38.99 -2.18 29.62
C ALA A 594 -38.38 -1.72 30.96
N HIS A 595 -37.05 -1.81 31.11
CA HIS A 595 -36.34 -1.34 32.30
C HIS A 595 -36.56 0.16 32.56
N THR A 596 -36.57 0.97 31.50
CA THR A 596 -36.80 2.41 31.59
C THR A 596 -38.28 2.81 31.58
N GLY A 597 -39.21 1.84 31.48
CA GLY A 597 -40.65 2.10 31.41
C GLY A 597 -41.13 2.77 30.10
N ARG A 598 -40.33 2.73 29.03
CA ARG A 598 -40.70 3.25 27.69
C ARG A 598 -41.71 2.34 26.99
N THR A 599 -41.67 1.04 27.26
CA THR A 599 -42.60 0.07 26.70
C THR A 599 -42.88 -1.07 27.68
N SER A 600 -44.00 -1.76 27.51
CA SER A 600 -44.31 -3.01 28.22
C SER A 600 -43.58 -4.16 27.52
N TYR A 601 -42.74 -4.90 28.25
CA TYR A 601 -42.06 -6.09 27.71
C TYR A 601 -43.08 -7.13 27.22
N ILE A 602 -44.16 -7.34 27.98
CA ILE A 602 -45.24 -8.28 27.63
C ILE A 602 -45.88 -7.87 26.30
N ASP A 603 -46.23 -6.60 26.14
CA ASP A 603 -46.86 -6.12 24.91
C ASP A 603 -45.92 -6.23 23.71
N TYR A 604 -44.61 -6.02 23.92
CA TYR A 604 -43.59 -6.20 22.88
C TYR A 604 -43.48 -7.67 22.47
N ARG A 605 -43.39 -8.56 23.47
CA ARG A 605 -43.35 -10.01 23.27
C ARG A 605 -44.59 -10.53 22.56
N ASP A 606 -45.80 -10.10 22.97
CA ASP A 606 -47.06 -10.54 22.35
C ASP A 606 -47.14 -10.14 20.87
N ARG A 607 -46.63 -8.95 20.51
CA ARG A 607 -46.49 -8.54 19.10
C ARG A 607 -45.51 -9.44 18.35
N ALA A 608 -44.37 -9.78 18.95
CA ALA A 608 -43.40 -10.69 18.35
C ALA A 608 -44.00 -12.10 18.16
N VAL A 609 -44.70 -12.65 19.14
CA VAL A 609 -45.43 -13.94 19.02
C VAL A 609 -46.42 -13.89 17.85
N SER A 610 -47.26 -12.85 17.80
CA SER A 610 -48.22 -12.67 16.70
C SER A 610 -47.55 -12.53 15.33
N ALA A 611 -46.40 -11.88 15.25
CA ALA A 611 -45.65 -11.71 14.00
C ALA A 611 -44.92 -12.99 13.56
N ALA A 612 -44.25 -13.66 14.49
CA ALA A 612 -43.55 -14.93 14.25
C ALA A 612 -44.50 -16.04 13.80
N GLY A 613 -45.73 -16.08 14.32
CA GLY A 613 -46.78 -17.00 13.89
C GLY A 613 -47.19 -16.87 12.41
N ARG A 614 -46.82 -15.78 11.73
CA ARG A 614 -47.04 -15.60 10.29
C ARG A 614 -45.92 -16.20 9.42
N SER A 615 -44.76 -16.53 10.00
CA SER A 615 -43.69 -17.20 9.27
C SER A 615 -43.95 -18.70 9.22
N LEU A 616 -43.73 -19.31 8.06
CA LEU A 616 -43.69 -20.77 7.91
C LEU A 616 -42.26 -21.31 7.83
N ASP A 617 -41.27 -20.43 7.63
CA ASP A 617 -39.88 -20.82 7.51
C ASP A 617 -39.31 -21.19 8.88
N PRO A 618 -38.46 -22.22 8.98
CA PRO A 618 -37.70 -22.51 10.20
C PRO A 618 -36.69 -21.38 10.46
N LEU A 619 -36.33 -21.16 11.72
CA LEU A 619 -35.41 -20.10 12.14
C LEU A 619 -34.10 -20.09 11.34
N GLU A 620 -33.53 -21.28 11.10
CA GLU A 620 -32.27 -21.47 10.36
C GLU A 620 -32.29 -20.85 8.96
N THR A 621 -33.42 -20.91 8.27
CA THR A 621 -33.55 -20.44 6.87
C THR A 621 -34.43 -19.19 6.72
N ALA A 622 -34.98 -18.67 7.82
CA ALA A 622 -35.86 -17.52 7.78
C ALA A 622 -35.12 -16.26 7.31
N THR A 623 -35.77 -15.46 6.48
CA THR A 623 -35.23 -14.15 6.10
C THR A 623 -35.42 -13.17 7.26
N ILE A 624 -34.31 -12.77 7.88
CA ILE A 624 -34.30 -11.91 9.06
C ILE A 624 -34.23 -10.43 8.67
N PHE A 625 -35.07 -9.62 9.30
CA PHE A 625 -35.10 -8.17 9.21
C PHE A 625 -34.95 -7.58 10.63
N ASP A 626 -34.43 -6.37 10.71
CA ASP A 626 -34.15 -5.55 11.90
C ASP A 626 -35.43 -4.97 12.56
N SER A 627 -36.54 -5.72 12.54
CA SER A 627 -37.80 -5.27 13.13
C SER A 627 -38.75 -6.42 13.42
N ILE A 628 -39.36 -6.41 14.62
CA ILE A 628 -40.40 -7.35 15.02
C ILE A 628 -41.71 -7.22 14.24
N ALA A 629 -41.88 -6.16 13.44
CA ALA A 629 -43.03 -6.04 12.54
C ALA A 629 -42.98 -7.11 11.43
N PHE A 630 -41.78 -7.56 11.08
CA PHE A 630 -41.54 -8.62 10.11
C PHE A 630 -41.43 -9.98 10.80
N PRO A 631 -42.01 -11.05 10.21
CA PRO A 631 -42.00 -12.37 10.83
C PRO A 631 -40.59 -12.90 11.16
N GLY A 632 -39.59 -12.66 10.32
CA GLY A 632 -38.21 -13.10 10.56
C GLY A 632 -37.52 -12.39 11.72
N GLY A 633 -37.69 -11.07 11.85
CA GLY A 633 -37.15 -10.32 13.00
C GLY A 633 -37.82 -10.74 14.32
N ALA A 634 -39.13 -10.96 14.29
CA ALA A 634 -39.86 -11.50 15.43
C ALA A 634 -39.41 -12.92 15.82
N LEU A 635 -39.10 -13.78 14.83
CA LEU A 635 -38.51 -15.10 15.09
C LEU A 635 -37.14 -15.00 15.76
N GLY A 636 -36.25 -14.15 15.24
CA GLY A 636 -34.94 -13.89 15.85
C GLY A 636 -35.05 -13.39 17.29
N PHE A 637 -35.96 -12.44 17.55
CA PHE A 637 -36.24 -11.95 18.92
C PHE A 637 -36.65 -13.09 19.86
N LEU A 638 -37.63 -13.92 19.47
CA LEU A 638 -38.11 -15.02 20.32
C LEU A 638 -37.05 -16.11 20.52
N ALA A 639 -36.21 -16.35 19.53
CA ALA A 639 -35.08 -17.27 19.59
C ALA A 639 -34.06 -16.84 20.65
N VAL A 640 -33.72 -15.54 20.67
CA VAL A 640 -32.80 -14.98 21.66
C VAL A 640 -33.46 -14.87 23.03
N GLU A 641 -34.75 -14.53 23.13
CA GLU A 641 -35.50 -14.61 24.38
C GLU A 641 -35.42 -16.01 25.00
N TRP A 642 -35.65 -17.06 24.19
CA TRP A 642 -35.56 -18.44 24.65
C TRP A 642 -34.15 -18.79 25.14
N LEU A 643 -33.10 -18.34 24.44
CA LEU A 643 -31.72 -18.57 24.86
C LEU A 643 -31.38 -17.85 26.17
N ALA A 644 -31.86 -16.62 26.34
CA ALA A 644 -31.71 -15.86 27.57
C ALA A 644 -32.43 -16.55 28.75
N GLU A 645 -33.60 -17.14 28.53
CA GLU A 645 -34.30 -17.94 29.54
C GLU A 645 -33.58 -19.27 29.85
N TYR A 646 -32.98 -19.91 28.83
CA TYR A 646 -32.32 -21.20 28.95
C TYR A 646 -30.95 -21.13 29.66
N ALA A 647 -30.07 -20.25 29.19
CA ALA A 647 -28.69 -20.14 29.65
C ALA A 647 -28.42 -18.92 30.54
N GLY A 648 -29.39 -18.01 30.66
CA GLY A 648 -29.23 -16.72 31.31
C GLY A 648 -28.85 -15.61 30.32
N GLU A 649 -29.26 -14.38 30.62
CA GLU A 649 -28.97 -13.21 29.79
C GLU A 649 -27.47 -12.95 29.53
N PRO A 650 -26.54 -13.16 30.49
CA PRO A 650 -25.10 -12.98 30.24
C PRO A 650 -24.55 -13.89 29.13
N ALA A 651 -25.16 -15.06 28.89
CA ALA A 651 -24.72 -16.00 27.85
C ALA A 651 -24.80 -15.39 26.44
N LEU A 652 -25.70 -14.42 26.22
CA LEU A 652 -25.81 -13.71 24.94
C LEU A 652 -24.52 -12.97 24.56
N PHE A 653 -23.84 -12.37 25.55
CA PHE A 653 -22.57 -11.67 25.33
C PHE A 653 -21.35 -12.56 25.54
N GLU A 654 -21.47 -13.63 26.33
CA GLU A 654 -20.45 -14.67 26.39
C GLU A 654 -20.20 -15.29 25.01
N TYR A 655 -21.26 -15.51 24.21
CA TYR A 655 -21.14 -15.95 22.82
C TYR A 655 -20.20 -15.07 22.00
N TYR A 656 -20.36 -13.75 22.07
CA TYR A 656 -19.47 -12.83 21.37
C TYR A 656 -18.05 -12.83 21.94
N ARG A 657 -17.89 -13.02 23.25
CA ARG A 657 -16.59 -13.04 23.95
C ARG A 657 -15.75 -14.26 23.59
N VAL A 658 -16.36 -15.45 23.48
CA VAL A 658 -15.63 -16.68 23.14
C VAL A 658 -15.38 -16.82 21.64
N LEU A 659 -16.20 -16.17 20.80
CA LEU A 659 -16.14 -16.26 19.34
C LEU A 659 -14.74 -16.10 18.72
N PRO A 660 -13.88 -15.14 19.11
CA PRO A 660 -12.54 -15.00 18.53
C PRO A 660 -11.59 -16.16 18.86
N SER A 661 -11.86 -16.88 19.95
CA SER A 661 -11.05 -18.01 20.41
C SER A 661 -11.61 -19.37 19.98
N SER A 662 -12.85 -19.40 19.50
CA SER A 662 -13.54 -20.61 19.04
C SER A 662 -13.12 -21.00 17.62
N THR A 663 -13.28 -22.28 17.30
CA THR A 663 -12.94 -22.85 15.98
C THR A 663 -14.01 -22.59 14.92
N SER A 664 -15.25 -22.38 15.34
CA SER A 664 -16.41 -22.02 14.51
C SER A 664 -17.44 -21.24 15.34
N HIS A 665 -18.48 -20.70 14.69
CA HIS A 665 -19.61 -20.11 15.41
C HIS A 665 -20.43 -21.16 16.18
N ASP A 666 -20.48 -22.42 15.71
CA ASP A 666 -21.17 -23.51 16.42
C ASP A 666 -20.46 -23.84 17.73
N ASP A 667 -19.12 -23.89 17.71
CA ASP A 667 -18.28 -24.09 18.88
C ASP A 667 -18.44 -22.92 19.87
N ALA A 668 -18.45 -21.68 19.40
CA ALA A 668 -18.76 -20.51 20.25
C ALA A 668 -20.16 -20.59 20.87
N PHE A 669 -21.15 -21.06 20.08
CA PHE A 669 -22.53 -21.21 20.53
C PHE A 669 -22.63 -22.28 21.64
N GLU A 670 -22.01 -23.43 21.45
CA GLU A 670 -21.97 -24.49 22.45
C GLU A 670 -21.26 -24.06 23.73
N GLN A 671 -20.13 -23.35 23.61
CA GLN A 671 -19.40 -22.82 24.76
C GLN A 671 -20.25 -21.84 25.59
N ALA A 672 -20.98 -20.94 24.93
CA ALA A 672 -21.77 -19.91 25.60
C ALA A 672 -23.10 -20.42 26.18
N PHE A 673 -23.80 -21.29 25.45
CA PHE A 673 -25.15 -21.73 25.81
C PHE A 673 -25.20 -23.14 26.41
N GLY A 674 -24.12 -23.92 26.34
CA GLY A 674 -24.09 -25.32 26.77
C GLY A 674 -24.98 -26.24 25.92
N LEU A 675 -25.23 -25.86 24.66
CA LEU A 675 -26.12 -26.52 23.71
C LEU A 675 -25.54 -26.40 22.30
N THR A 676 -25.56 -27.46 21.50
CA THR A 676 -25.21 -27.34 20.08
C THR A 676 -26.26 -26.51 19.34
N ILE A 677 -25.87 -25.87 18.24
CA ILE A 677 -26.79 -25.02 17.47
C ILE A 677 -27.94 -25.85 16.85
N GLU A 678 -27.67 -27.10 16.46
CA GLU A 678 -28.67 -28.01 15.91
C GLU A 678 -29.70 -28.42 16.97
N ASP A 679 -29.26 -28.78 18.17
CA ASP A 679 -30.15 -29.10 19.29
C ASP A 679 -30.97 -27.87 19.69
N PHE A 680 -30.38 -26.67 19.61
CA PHE A 680 -31.10 -25.42 19.80
C PHE A 680 -32.21 -25.25 18.76
N TYR A 681 -31.92 -25.42 17.46
CA TYR A 681 -32.94 -25.29 16.42
C TYR A 681 -34.11 -26.25 16.63
N GLU A 682 -33.84 -27.52 16.94
CA GLU A 682 -34.90 -28.50 17.22
C GLU A 682 -35.78 -28.06 18.40
N ARG A 683 -35.17 -27.64 19.50
CA ARG A 683 -35.88 -27.22 20.73
C ARG A 683 -36.64 -25.92 20.53
N PHE A 684 -36.07 -24.97 19.79
CA PHE A 684 -36.70 -23.70 19.51
C PHE A 684 -37.94 -23.87 18.62
N GLU A 685 -37.88 -24.71 17.59
CA GLU A 685 -39.05 -24.98 16.74
C GLU A 685 -40.16 -25.71 17.52
N ALA A 686 -39.78 -26.61 18.45
CA ALA A 686 -40.75 -27.22 19.36
C ALA A 686 -41.39 -26.17 20.29
N TYR A 687 -40.61 -25.24 20.85
CA TYR A 687 -41.11 -24.12 21.65
C TYR A 687 -42.05 -23.21 20.84
N ARG A 688 -41.64 -22.82 19.63
CA ARG A 688 -42.44 -21.99 18.72
C ARG A 688 -43.81 -22.60 18.42
N ALA A 689 -43.89 -23.92 18.27
CA ALA A 689 -45.16 -24.62 18.06
C ALA A 689 -46.13 -24.50 19.25
N THR A 690 -45.63 -24.19 20.45
CA THR A 690 -46.48 -23.95 21.64
C THR A 690 -47.00 -22.51 21.75
N LEU A 691 -46.46 -21.60 20.94
CA LEU A 691 -46.88 -20.18 20.91
C LEU A 691 -48.04 -19.93 19.94
N GLN A 692 -48.39 -20.93 19.12
CA GLN A 692 -49.53 -20.93 18.18
C GLN A 692 -50.77 -21.53 18.84
#